data_AF-A0A8H3Q2R2-F1
#
_entry.id   AF-A0A8H3Q2R2-F1
#
_cell.length_a   1.000
_cell.length_b   1.000
_cell.length_c   1.000
_cell.angle_alpha   90.00
_cell.angle_beta   90.00
_cell.angle_gamma   90.00
#
_symmetry.space_group_name_H-M   'P 1'
#
loop_
_entity.id
_entity.type
_entity.pdbx_description
1 polymer ?
#
loop_
_entity_poly.entity_id
_entity_poly.type
_entity_poly.pdbx_seq_one_letter_code
_entity_poly.pdbx_strand_id
1 'polypeptide(L)'
;MSISKYLFGVRNMAKTVCIVGAGPSGLVAAKTLLHNTAPGEFKVTIFDAQKDIGGLWPTSKTDDGRQVHPFMWSNQSRHTMQFSELAWEDSDPQLPQGWMVGKYLRRYLERFLTNNENFELKLDTRVESAERPQGAVHGWTVNVKSDVGTETQSFDYLLVASGFFGKPIVPESLENEKNIPVIHSSHYRDVKSLLKGRSGGGKILVVGGQMSGVEIAGTIAAHLSSETNSPDTSSITDADKYSIHHVIQRPIWVFPLYTSPKPTNKAAPFLPLDFSSYNLNNRPKPLANTQGHIPEETAKVVHGIYKGVIGTDQSEFSPLLKTDGTNDDKQPYLAVSEWYTDFVRSGLITLSNGKVETLEGSTAILSDGTKVADVAAVVAATGFDASPCISYLPSDVLQALQFSPKHIDQPVALAFHGTHHPQVPDLGFVGFYRSPYWGVMQMQARFVAALWSDNVSPGRNSEVFKCKLRDDVSIQRTLDLRDDPRVSQFPMGDYPYLMNEIAEALEIQISEPLTPPVLELPHNNLPLDMLTPARYSNPSDDQESKDAATTSLEQTRKDATDGLTTSRFVAHAVFRSLLGTWKLERDLISKLPSHPSGHFSGTAQFLLREKTTDGLRCAGNPSEDSTNGDELVMEYLYIEEGEFKTSQGFGFKATRRYVWRYNELKDVLSVWFTKPDDLKRADYLFHDVEFTKPTEKGWAAKAGHLCIDDYYDVKYNFAFQAVNLKEWQIEYTVKGPKKDYTITGNYTR
;
A
#
# COMPACT_ATOMS: atom_id res chain seq x y z
N MET A 1 74.70 2.09 4.43
CA MET A 1 73.92 0.87 4.21
C MET A 1 72.58 1.02 4.93
N SER A 2 71.52 1.31 4.19
CA SER A 2 70.14 1.28 4.66
C SER A 2 69.33 0.63 3.53
N ILE A 3 68.76 -0.55 3.80
CA ILE A 3 67.87 -1.24 2.88
C ILE A 3 66.47 -1.07 3.47
N SER A 4 65.74 -0.15 2.87
CA SER A 4 64.29 -0.01 2.93
C SER A 4 63.73 -0.42 1.58
N LYS A 5 62.48 -0.92 1.61
CA LYS A 5 61.64 -1.40 0.49
C LYS A 5 61.96 -2.81 0.02
N TYR A 6 61.11 -3.77 0.39
CA TYR A 6 60.46 -4.77 -0.48
C TYR A 6 59.60 -5.70 0.40
N LEU A 7 58.46 -5.19 0.87
CA LEU A 7 57.33 -6.01 1.28
C LEU A 7 56.14 -5.50 0.46
N PHE A 8 56.08 -5.94 -0.80
CA PHE A 8 54.87 -5.85 -1.60
C PHE A 8 53.83 -6.74 -0.93
N GLY A 9 52.86 -6.12 -0.26
CA GLY A 9 51.66 -6.81 0.19
C GLY A 9 50.90 -7.32 -1.03
N VAL A 10 50.54 -8.60 -0.99
CA VAL A 10 49.59 -9.21 -1.91
C VAL A 10 48.30 -8.37 -1.83
N ARG A 11 47.94 -7.65 -2.90
CA ARG A 11 46.59 -7.11 -3.03
C ARG A 11 45.68 -8.33 -3.14
N ASN A 12 44.92 -8.65 -2.08
CA ASN A 12 43.83 -9.61 -2.20
C ASN A 12 42.88 -9.09 -3.30
N MET A 13 42.62 -9.92 -4.31
CA MET A 13 41.63 -9.59 -5.34
C MET A 13 40.24 -9.45 -4.69
N ALA A 14 39.44 -8.52 -5.19
CA ALA A 14 38.06 -8.34 -4.73
C ALA A 14 37.27 -9.63 -4.93
N LYS A 15 36.51 -10.04 -3.91
CA LYS A 15 35.58 -11.18 -3.98
C LYS A 15 34.43 -10.80 -4.91
N THR A 16 34.11 -11.66 -5.85
CA THR A 16 33.07 -11.42 -6.85
C THR A 16 31.70 -11.90 -6.37
N VAL A 17 30.67 -11.09 -6.54
CA VAL A 17 29.29 -11.39 -6.11
C VAL A 17 28.34 -11.24 -7.28
N CYS A 18 27.63 -12.32 -7.60
CA CYS A 18 26.49 -12.29 -8.51
C CYS A 18 25.21 -12.01 -7.70
N ILE A 19 24.50 -10.95 -8.04
CA ILE A 19 23.19 -10.64 -7.48
C ILE A 19 22.14 -10.84 -8.57
N VAL A 20 21.12 -11.66 -8.30
CA VAL A 20 20.03 -11.92 -9.24
C VAL A 20 18.84 -11.04 -8.88
N GLY A 21 18.57 -10.00 -9.68
CA GLY A 21 17.47 -9.06 -9.53
C GLY A 21 17.92 -7.63 -9.17
N ALA A 22 17.43 -6.64 -9.91
CA ALA A 22 17.68 -5.20 -9.75
C ALA A 22 16.46 -4.46 -9.15
N GLY A 23 15.66 -5.15 -8.34
CA GLY A 23 14.65 -4.54 -7.48
C GLY A 23 15.23 -3.91 -6.21
N PRO A 24 14.39 -3.45 -5.27
CA PRO A 24 14.83 -2.86 -4.00
C PRO A 24 15.88 -3.72 -3.27
N SER A 25 15.66 -5.03 -3.22
CA SER A 25 16.51 -6.00 -2.53
C SER A 25 17.92 -6.09 -3.13
N GLY A 26 18.03 -6.10 -4.47
CA GLY A 26 19.32 -6.19 -5.14
C GLY A 26 20.12 -4.89 -5.04
N LEU A 27 19.43 -3.74 -5.17
CA LEU A 27 20.06 -2.42 -5.06
C LEU A 27 20.60 -2.17 -3.65
N VAL A 28 19.82 -2.50 -2.60
CA VAL A 28 20.31 -2.35 -1.22
C VAL A 28 21.43 -3.35 -0.90
N ALA A 29 21.36 -4.59 -1.39
CA ALA A 29 22.41 -5.57 -1.24
C ALA A 29 23.74 -5.13 -1.89
N ALA A 30 23.69 -4.64 -3.13
CA ALA A 30 24.85 -4.10 -3.82
C ALA A 30 25.43 -2.90 -3.08
N LYS A 31 24.59 -1.93 -2.67
CA LYS A 31 25.05 -0.78 -1.88
C LYS A 31 25.76 -1.25 -0.63
N THR A 32 25.14 -2.16 0.13
CA THR A 32 25.70 -2.62 1.40
C THR A 32 27.05 -3.33 1.22
N LEU A 33 27.18 -4.22 0.22
CA LEU A 33 28.44 -4.89 -0.07
C LEU A 33 29.55 -3.95 -0.56
N LEU A 34 29.20 -2.82 -1.18
CA LEU A 34 30.18 -1.88 -1.72
C LEU A 34 30.56 -0.76 -0.74
N HIS A 35 29.65 -0.40 0.18
CA HIS A 35 29.80 0.77 1.05
C HIS A 35 29.89 0.45 2.55
N ASN A 36 29.35 -0.69 3.00
CA ASN A 36 29.36 -1.07 4.41
C ASN A 36 30.40 -2.18 4.73
N THR A 37 31.29 -2.50 3.79
CA THR A 37 32.45 -3.39 3.99
C THR A 37 33.76 -2.68 3.66
N ALA A 38 34.92 -3.34 3.78
CA ALA A 38 36.19 -2.73 3.43
C ALA A 38 36.23 -2.31 1.94
N PRO A 39 36.74 -1.10 1.60
CA PRO A 39 36.82 -0.64 0.22
C PRO A 39 37.55 -1.63 -0.70
N GLY A 40 36.92 -1.99 -1.81
CA GLY A 40 37.47 -2.96 -2.77
C GLY A 40 37.43 -4.42 -2.30
N GLU A 41 36.79 -4.74 -1.17
CA GLU A 41 36.63 -6.13 -0.73
C GLU A 41 35.72 -6.92 -1.69
N PHE A 42 34.66 -6.31 -2.20
CA PHE A 42 33.72 -6.93 -3.12
C PHE A 42 33.66 -6.22 -4.46
N LYS A 43 33.47 -7.01 -5.51
CA LYS A 43 33.04 -6.58 -6.84
C LYS A 43 31.68 -7.21 -7.11
N VAL A 44 30.68 -6.38 -7.42
CA VAL A 44 29.27 -6.78 -7.49
C VAL A 44 28.75 -6.63 -8.91
N THR A 45 28.13 -7.69 -9.43
CA THR A 45 27.38 -7.66 -10.69
C THR A 45 25.92 -8.01 -10.41
N ILE A 46 25.00 -7.11 -10.73
CA ILE A 46 23.56 -7.38 -10.72
C ILE A 46 23.11 -7.79 -12.13
N PHE A 47 22.42 -8.93 -12.23
CA PHE A 47 21.70 -9.34 -13.43
C PHE A 47 20.19 -9.24 -13.22
N ASP A 48 19.47 -8.59 -14.13
CA ASP A 48 18.00 -8.57 -14.15
C ASP A 48 17.47 -8.90 -15.54
N ALA A 49 16.43 -9.73 -15.59
CA ALA A 49 15.77 -10.11 -16.83
C ALA A 49 14.90 -8.99 -17.43
N GLN A 50 14.64 -7.92 -16.69
CA GLN A 50 13.86 -6.76 -17.12
C GLN A 50 14.76 -5.66 -17.66
N LYS A 51 14.18 -4.79 -18.49
CA LYS A 51 14.90 -3.72 -19.21
C LYS A 51 15.22 -2.49 -18.36
N ASP A 52 14.68 -2.40 -17.16
CA ASP A 52 14.91 -1.32 -16.21
C ASP A 52 14.85 -1.89 -14.78
N ILE A 53 15.45 -1.17 -13.83
CA ILE A 53 15.47 -1.51 -12.41
C ILE A 53 14.04 -1.50 -11.81
N GLY A 54 13.91 -1.74 -10.51
CA GLY A 54 12.65 -1.56 -9.78
C GLY A 54 11.91 -2.86 -9.46
N GLY A 55 12.22 -3.93 -10.19
CA GLY A 55 11.63 -5.25 -9.98
C GLY A 55 10.14 -5.26 -10.25
N LEU A 56 9.32 -5.30 -9.19
CA LEU A 56 7.86 -5.21 -9.29
C LEU A 56 7.35 -3.78 -9.47
N TRP A 57 8.16 -2.78 -9.11
CA TRP A 57 7.77 -1.37 -9.12
C TRP A 57 8.07 -0.74 -10.48
N PRO A 58 7.07 -0.11 -11.12
CA PRO A 58 7.28 0.63 -12.36
C PRO A 58 8.17 1.83 -12.13
N THR A 59 8.97 2.17 -13.13
CA THR A 59 9.94 3.26 -13.02
C THR A 59 9.46 4.55 -13.68
N SER A 60 8.36 4.50 -14.44
CA SER A 60 7.70 5.68 -15.00
C SER A 60 6.20 5.49 -15.02
N LYS A 61 5.47 6.58 -15.28
CA LYS A 61 4.00 6.55 -15.43
C LYS A 61 3.53 5.67 -16.60
N THR A 62 4.41 5.42 -17.57
CA THR A 62 4.12 4.63 -18.77
C THR A 62 4.71 3.23 -18.70
N ASP A 63 5.35 2.85 -17.59
CA ASP A 63 5.86 1.49 -17.38
C ASP A 63 4.70 0.58 -16.94
N ASP A 64 3.92 0.12 -17.92
CA ASP A 64 2.74 -0.74 -17.75
C ASP A 64 3.07 -2.24 -17.80
N GLY A 65 4.34 -2.60 -17.99
CA GLY A 65 4.82 -3.97 -18.12
C GLY A 65 5.10 -4.69 -16.79
N ARG A 66 5.01 -3.99 -15.66
CA ARG A 66 5.32 -4.56 -14.33
C ARG A 66 4.12 -5.25 -13.67
N GLN A 67 4.35 -5.95 -12.57
CA GLN A 67 3.29 -6.57 -11.78
C GLN A 67 2.41 -5.54 -11.05
N VAL A 68 3.00 -4.41 -10.63
CA VAL A 68 2.29 -3.28 -10.03
C VAL A 68 1.93 -2.26 -11.10
N HIS A 69 0.69 -1.79 -11.07
CA HIS A 69 0.24 -0.71 -11.93
C HIS A 69 0.93 0.62 -11.55
N PRO A 70 1.36 1.46 -12.50
CA PRO A 70 2.09 2.70 -12.20
C PRO A 70 1.38 3.61 -11.20
N PHE A 71 0.06 3.72 -11.28
CA PHE A 71 -0.75 4.60 -10.42
C PHE A 71 -1.32 3.93 -9.17
N MET A 72 -1.00 2.66 -8.90
CA MET A 72 -1.40 1.99 -7.66
C MET A 72 -0.69 2.64 -6.47
N TRP A 73 -1.43 2.98 -5.42
CA TRP A 73 -0.85 3.47 -4.17
C TRP A 73 -0.20 2.33 -3.38
N SER A 74 0.88 2.66 -2.68
CA SER A 74 1.44 1.78 -1.66
C SER A 74 0.55 1.73 -0.43
N ASN A 75 0.47 0.55 0.19
CA ASN A 75 -0.26 0.35 1.46
C ASN A 75 0.47 0.91 2.68
N GLN A 76 1.71 1.38 2.49
CA GLN A 76 2.62 1.84 3.52
C GLN A 76 3.09 3.25 3.20
N SER A 77 3.37 4.02 4.24
CA SER A 77 3.84 5.38 4.07
C SER A 77 5.26 5.42 3.52
N ARG A 78 5.63 6.56 2.92
CA ARG A 78 7.00 6.86 2.51
C ARG A 78 8.04 6.63 3.63
N HIS A 79 7.62 6.74 4.90
CA HIS A 79 8.49 6.60 6.08
C HIS A 79 8.96 5.16 6.34
N THR A 80 8.21 4.16 5.87
CA THR A 80 8.56 2.74 6.00
C THR A 80 8.94 2.11 4.66
N MET A 81 8.48 2.69 3.56
CA MET A 81 8.87 2.39 2.18
C MET A 81 10.16 3.15 1.79
N GLN A 82 11.23 3.00 2.57
CA GLN A 82 12.52 3.65 2.32
C GLN A 82 13.69 2.84 2.89
N PHE A 83 14.91 3.20 2.52
CA PHE A 83 16.14 2.78 3.18
C PHE A 83 16.67 3.88 4.08
N SER A 84 17.38 3.51 5.16
CA SER A 84 17.85 4.48 6.17
C SER A 84 18.74 5.58 5.61
N GLU A 85 19.43 5.32 4.49
CA GLU A 85 20.44 6.24 3.94
C GLU A 85 19.87 7.20 2.88
N LEU A 86 18.60 7.13 2.50
CA LEU A 86 18.01 8.03 1.50
C LEU A 86 16.58 8.44 1.87
N ALA A 87 16.39 9.73 2.13
CA ALA A 87 15.09 10.32 2.40
C ALA A 87 14.27 10.55 1.12
N TRP A 88 12.95 10.47 1.25
CA TRP A 88 12.00 10.98 0.27
C TRP A 88 12.08 12.50 0.17
N GLU A 89 11.71 13.07 -0.99
CA GLU A 89 11.60 14.53 -1.13
C GLU A 89 10.39 15.03 -0.32
N ASP A 90 10.48 16.22 0.27
CA ASP A 90 9.36 16.79 1.04
C ASP A 90 8.07 16.89 0.23
N SER A 91 8.19 17.12 -1.08
CA SER A 91 7.09 17.21 -2.04
C SER A 91 6.49 15.87 -2.46
N ASP A 92 7.13 14.74 -2.15
CA ASP A 92 6.57 13.42 -2.48
C ASP A 92 5.36 13.13 -1.56
N PRO A 93 4.29 12.50 -2.07
CA PRO A 93 3.08 12.25 -1.29
C PRO A 93 3.33 11.28 -0.12
N GLN A 94 2.44 11.32 0.87
CA GLN A 94 2.56 10.48 2.06
C GLN A 94 2.49 8.97 1.73
N LEU A 95 1.66 8.61 0.75
CA LEU A 95 1.54 7.27 0.17
C LEU A 95 1.99 7.33 -1.30
N PRO A 96 3.23 6.94 -1.63
CA PRO A 96 3.71 6.99 -3.01
C PRO A 96 2.95 6.02 -3.92
N GLN A 97 2.73 6.44 -5.17
CA GLN A 97 2.30 5.55 -6.25
C GLN A 97 3.46 4.70 -6.75
N GLY A 98 3.16 3.59 -7.42
CA GLY A 98 4.16 2.63 -7.90
C GLY A 98 5.31 3.28 -8.70
N TRP A 99 4.99 4.21 -9.62
CA TRP A 99 6.01 4.90 -10.42
C TRP A 99 6.94 5.80 -9.59
N MET A 100 6.44 6.35 -8.47
CA MET A 100 7.22 7.19 -7.57
C MET A 100 8.19 6.34 -6.74
N VAL A 101 7.82 5.10 -6.39
CA VAL A 101 8.74 4.13 -5.80
C VAL A 101 9.89 3.80 -6.77
N GLY A 102 9.60 3.63 -8.05
CA GLY A 102 10.65 3.47 -9.07
C GLY A 102 11.55 4.71 -9.21
N LYS A 103 11.00 5.92 -9.12
CA LYS A 103 11.79 7.19 -9.06
C LYS A 103 12.74 7.19 -7.85
N TYR A 104 12.27 6.79 -6.66
CA TYR A 104 13.10 6.65 -5.47
C TYR A 104 14.26 5.66 -5.69
N LEU A 105 14.00 4.50 -6.31
CA LEU A 105 15.02 3.50 -6.60
C LEU A 105 16.06 3.97 -7.61
N ARG A 106 15.68 4.78 -8.61
CA ARG A 106 16.63 5.42 -9.53
C ARG A 106 17.57 6.37 -8.78
N ARG A 107 17.03 7.24 -7.92
CA ARG A 107 17.84 8.12 -7.06
C ARG A 107 18.82 7.30 -6.20
N TYR A 108 18.38 6.16 -5.69
CA TYR A 108 19.23 5.25 -4.91
C TYR A 108 20.37 4.66 -5.76
N LEU A 109 20.08 4.16 -6.96
CA LEU A 109 21.08 3.66 -7.91
C LEU A 109 22.09 4.77 -8.32
N GLU A 110 21.61 5.96 -8.64
CA GLU A 110 22.42 7.12 -9.03
C GLU A 110 23.38 7.53 -7.93
N ARG A 111 22.90 7.59 -6.69
CA ARG A 111 23.70 8.01 -5.53
C ARG A 111 24.78 7.00 -5.17
N PHE A 112 24.44 5.71 -5.08
CA PHE A 112 25.33 4.74 -4.45
C PHE A 112 26.11 3.85 -5.43
N LEU A 113 25.59 3.63 -6.64
CA LEU A 113 26.07 2.54 -7.49
C LEU A 113 26.61 3.00 -8.86
N THR A 114 25.99 4.00 -9.47
CA THR A 114 26.26 4.40 -10.87
C THR A 114 27.72 4.74 -11.16
N ASN A 115 28.42 5.38 -10.22
CA ASN A 115 29.82 5.78 -10.38
C ASN A 115 30.82 4.89 -9.61
N ASN A 116 30.38 3.71 -9.14
CA ASN A 116 31.25 2.80 -8.40
C ASN A 116 32.00 1.86 -9.37
N GLU A 117 33.33 1.89 -9.37
CA GLU A 117 34.18 1.08 -10.27
C GLU A 117 34.07 -0.44 -10.04
N ASN A 118 33.58 -0.86 -8.86
CA ASN A 118 33.40 -2.26 -8.50
C ASN A 118 31.95 -2.72 -8.67
N PHE A 119 31.11 -1.93 -9.33
CA PHE A 119 29.72 -2.24 -9.61
C PHE A 119 29.45 -2.42 -11.10
N GLU A 120 28.65 -3.43 -11.43
CA GLU A 120 28.15 -3.64 -12.78
C GLU A 120 26.66 -3.98 -12.73
N LEU A 121 25.86 -3.31 -13.59
CA LEU A 121 24.44 -3.57 -13.76
C LEU A 121 24.19 -4.11 -15.17
N LYS A 122 23.60 -5.30 -15.27
CA LYS A 122 23.23 -5.99 -16.51
C LYS A 122 21.72 -6.19 -16.55
N LEU A 123 21.04 -5.25 -17.19
CA LEU A 123 19.61 -5.33 -17.48
C LEU A 123 19.36 -6.16 -18.75
N ASP A 124 18.12 -6.57 -18.98
CA ASP A 124 17.72 -7.46 -20.09
C ASP A 124 18.62 -8.72 -20.19
N THR A 125 19.10 -9.18 -19.03
CA THR A 125 20.06 -10.26 -18.90
C THR A 125 19.57 -11.23 -17.82
N ARG A 126 19.01 -12.36 -18.24
CA ARG A 126 18.43 -13.37 -17.36
C ARG A 126 19.50 -14.36 -16.89
N VAL A 127 19.56 -14.63 -15.59
CA VAL A 127 20.26 -15.81 -15.06
C VAL A 127 19.44 -17.06 -15.39
N GLU A 128 20.01 -17.97 -16.19
CA GLU A 128 19.35 -19.22 -16.58
C GLU A 128 19.73 -20.39 -15.66
N SER A 129 20.99 -20.43 -15.20
CA SER A 129 21.46 -21.43 -14.25
C SER A 129 22.64 -20.89 -13.41
N ALA A 130 22.79 -21.42 -12.21
CA ALA A 130 23.97 -21.24 -11.37
C ALA A 130 24.43 -22.61 -10.88
N GLU A 131 25.66 -22.99 -11.20
CA GLU A 131 26.21 -24.32 -10.88
C GLU A 131 27.47 -24.20 -10.03
N ARG A 132 27.81 -25.25 -9.31
CA ARG A 132 29.13 -25.35 -8.68
C ARG A 132 30.19 -25.53 -9.77
N PRO A 133 31.34 -24.84 -9.69
CA PRO A 133 32.48 -25.17 -10.54
C PRO A 133 32.84 -26.64 -10.38
N GLN A 134 33.30 -27.29 -11.46
CA GLN A 134 33.55 -28.73 -11.46
C GLN A 134 34.49 -29.15 -10.32
N GLY A 135 33.99 -30.00 -9.41
CA GLY A 135 34.75 -30.50 -8.26
C GLY A 135 34.95 -29.49 -7.12
N ALA A 136 34.36 -28.29 -7.21
CA ALA A 136 34.42 -27.28 -6.16
C ALA A 136 33.22 -27.37 -5.21
N VAL A 137 33.46 -27.07 -3.93
CA VAL A 137 32.42 -26.94 -2.90
C VAL A 137 32.01 -25.48 -2.65
N HIS A 138 32.74 -24.53 -3.25
CA HIS A 138 32.53 -23.09 -3.13
C HIS A 138 32.58 -22.42 -4.50
N GLY A 139 32.01 -21.22 -4.57
CA GLY A 139 31.89 -20.44 -5.79
C GLY A 139 30.78 -20.94 -6.71
N TRP A 140 30.54 -20.15 -7.75
CA TRP A 140 29.42 -20.29 -8.67
C TRP A 140 29.87 -20.05 -10.10
N THR A 141 29.43 -20.90 -11.01
CA THR A 141 29.46 -20.70 -12.45
C THR A 141 28.04 -20.37 -12.90
N VAL A 142 27.82 -19.13 -13.32
CA VAL A 142 26.50 -18.57 -13.64
C VAL A 142 26.38 -18.40 -15.15
N ASN A 143 25.34 -19.01 -15.72
CA ASN A 143 24.97 -18.81 -17.12
C ASN A 143 23.91 -17.72 -17.22
N VAL A 144 24.20 -16.71 -18.02
CA VAL A 144 23.32 -15.57 -18.26
C VAL A 144 22.96 -15.48 -19.73
N LYS A 145 21.74 -15.05 -20.02
CA LYS A 145 21.22 -14.89 -21.38
C LYS A 145 20.72 -13.48 -21.61
N SER A 146 21.22 -12.87 -22.68
CA SER A 146 20.77 -11.60 -23.22
C SER A 146 20.32 -11.76 -24.67
N ASP A 147 20.05 -10.65 -25.35
CA ASP A 147 19.80 -10.60 -26.80
C ASP A 147 21.04 -10.96 -27.64
N VAL A 148 22.25 -10.77 -27.10
CA VAL A 148 23.53 -11.09 -27.76
C VAL A 148 23.86 -12.59 -27.71
N GLY A 149 23.32 -13.31 -26.73
CA GLY A 149 23.52 -14.75 -26.58
C GLY A 149 23.60 -15.19 -25.12
N THR A 150 24.16 -16.38 -24.90
CA THR A 150 24.40 -16.93 -23.56
C THR A 150 25.88 -16.82 -23.22
N GLU A 151 26.18 -16.29 -22.03
CA GLU A 151 27.52 -16.14 -21.49
C GLU A 151 27.65 -16.87 -20.14
N THR A 152 28.85 -17.34 -19.83
CA THR A 152 29.17 -17.99 -18.55
C THR A 152 30.15 -17.13 -17.77
N GLN A 153 29.86 -16.85 -16.51
CA GLN A 153 30.71 -16.06 -15.62
C GLN A 153 30.89 -16.75 -14.26
N SER A 154 32.06 -16.59 -13.65
CA SER A 154 32.37 -17.19 -12.35
C SER A 154 32.30 -16.14 -11.24
N PHE A 155 31.74 -16.53 -10.10
CA PHE A 155 31.59 -15.69 -8.91
C PHE A 155 31.98 -16.44 -7.64
N ASP A 156 32.49 -15.72 -6.63
CA ASP A 156 32.75 -16.28 -5.31
C ASP A 156 31.44 -16.47 -4.52
N TYR A 157 30.49 -15.55 -4.69
CA TYR A 157 29.21 -15.54 -3.97
C TYR A 157 28.02 -15.35 -4.93
N LEU A 158 26.88 -15.93 -4.55
CA LEU A 158 25.59 -15.74 -5.22
C LEU A 158 24.58 -15.17 -4.21
N LEU A 159 23.83 -14.14 -4.62
CA LEU A 159 22.80 -13.51 -3.81
C LEU A 159 21.47 -13.51 -4.57
N VAL A 160 20.47 -14.13 -3.96
CA VAL A 160 19.10 -14.18 -4.47
C VAL A 160 18.37 -12.91 -4.02
N ALA A 161 18.09 -12.04 -4.99
CA ALA A 161 17.29 -10.82 -4.84
C ALA A 161 16.17 -10.74 -5.89
N SER A 162 15.75 -11.89 -6.42
CA SER A 162 14.82 -12.05 -7.54
C SER A 162 13.36 -11.79 -7.16
N GLY A 163 13.10 -11.51 -5.88
CA GLY A 163 11.78 -11.27 -5.33
C GLY A 163 10.96 -12.56 -5.10
N PHE A 164 9.86 -12.40 -4.37
CA PHE A 164 8.99 -13.53 -3.98
C PHE A 164 7.81 -13.75 -4.95
N PHE A 165 7.33 -12.68 -5.60
CA PHE A 165 6.16 -12.75 -6.49
C PHE A 165 6.57 -13.19 -7.90
N GLY A 166 6.77 -14.51 -8.07
CA GLY A 166 7.20 -15.11 -9.32
C GLY A 166 6.07 -15.28 -10.35
N LYS A 167 5.66 -16.53 -10.59
CA LYS A 167 4.64 -16.85 -11.60
C LYS A 167 3.23 -16.62 -11.03
N PRO A 168 2.37 -15.83 -11.69
CA PRO A 168 0.95 -15.71 -11.33
C PRO A 168 0.24 -17.07 -11.29
N ILE A 169 -0.56 -17.32 -10.26
CA ILE A 169 -1.35 -18.56 -10.13
C ILE A 169 -2.75 -18.27 -10.64
N VAL A 170 -3.18 -18.92 -11.72
CA VAL A 170 -4.58 -18.98 -12.14
C VAL A 170 -5.04 -20.43 -11.97
N PRO A 171 -6.06 -20.72 -11.14
CA PRO A 171 -6.55 -22.08 -10.96
C PRO A 171 -7.05 -22.71 -12.27
N GLU A 172 -6.77 -24.00 -12.48
CA GLU A 172 -7.28 -24.76 -13.64
C GLU A 172 -8.81 -24.69 -13.76
N SER A 173 -9.53 -24.56 -12.64
CA SER A 173 -10.98 -24.37 -12.60
C SER A 173 -11.47 -23.13 -13.35
N LEU A 174 -10.59 -22.14 -13.57
CA LEU A 174 -10.87 -20.90 -14.30
C LEU A 174 -10.26 -20.90 -15.71
N GLU A 175 -9.09 -21.54 -15.90
CA GLU A 175 -8.34 -21.49 -17.17
C GLU A 175 -9.05 -22.18 -18.36
N ASN A 176 -9.93 -23.13 -18.10
CA ASN A 176 -10.56 -23.93 -19.14
C ASN A 176 -11.66 -23.18 -19.93
N GLU A 177 -12.16 -22.05 -19.41
CA GLU A 177 -13.20 -21.27 -20.07
C GLU A 177 -12.60 -20.26 -21.07
N LYS A 178 -13.13 -20.25 -22.30
CA LYS A 178 -12.58 -19.46 -23.42
C LYS A 178 -13.51 -18.35 -23.91
N ASN A 179 -14.79 -18.38 -23.52
CA ASN A 179 -15.79 -17.41 -23.94
C ASN A 179 -15.84 -16.17 -23.05
N ILE A 180 -15.19 -16.23 -21.87
CA ILE A 180 -15.03 -15.10 -20.98
C ILE A 180 -13.56 -14.84 -20.65
N PRO A 181 -13.13 -13.56 -20.60
CA PRO A 181 -11.76 -13.22 -20.28
C PRO A 181 -11.46 -13.61 -18.83
N VAL A 182 -10.39 -14.36 -18.66
CA VAL A 182 -9.83 -14.72 -17.36
C VAL A 182 -8.42 -14.15 -17.29
N ILE A 183 -8.18 -13.27 -16.33
CA ILE A 183 -6.85 -12.69 -16.09
C ILE A 183 -6.45 -12.85 -14.63
N HIS A 184 -5.15 -12.91 -14.36
CA HIS A 184 -4.64 -12.71 -13.01
C HIS A 184 -4.66 -11.23 -12.64
N SER A 185 -4.81 -10.90 -11.35
CA SER A 185 -4.88 -9.51 -10.86
C SER A 185 -3.67 -8.66 -11.26
N SER A 186 -2.47 -9.25 -11.38
CA SER A 186 -1.25 -8.57 -11.83
C SER A 186 -1.29 -8.09 -13.28
N HIS A 187 -2.21 -8.63 -14.10
CA HIS A 187 -2.38 -8.25 -15.50
C HIS A 187 -3.52 -7.25 -15.71
N TYR A 188 -4.31 -6.95 -14.69
CA TYR A 188 -5.35 -5.94 -14.80
C TYR A 188 -4.71 -4.56 -14.98
N ARG A 189 -5.25 -3.76 -15.90
CA ARG A 189 -4.84 -2.39 -16.16
C ARG A 189 -6.03 -1.44 -16.06
N ASP A 190 -7.09 -1.77 -16.78
CA ASP A 190 -8.30 -0.99 -16.80
C ASP A 190 -9.50 -1.87 -17.14
N VAL A 191 -10.70 -1.36 -16.87
CA VAL A 191 -11.93 -2.12 -17.09
C VAL A 191 -12.32 -2.17 -18.57
N LYS A 192 -11.86 -1.22 -19.39
CA LYS A 192 -12.12 -1.18 -20.84
C LYS A 192 -11.38 -2.29 -21.56
N SER A 193 -10.12 -2.55 -21.22
CA SER A 193 -9.33 -3.65 -21.77
C SER A 193 -9.86 -5.00 -21.30
N LEU A 194 -10.31 -5.12 -20.04
CA LEU A 194 -10.94 -6.32 -19.50
C LEU A 194 -12.28 -6.66 -20.21
N LEU A 195 -13.12 -5.67 -20.46
CA LEU A 195 -14.46 -5.84 -21.05
C LEU A 195 -14.50 -5.60 -22.56
N LYS A 196 -13.35 -5.58 -23.23
CA LYS A 196 -13.24 -5.27 -24.66
C LYS A 196 -14.15 -6.19 -25.49
N GLY A 197 -15.07 -5.59 -26.25
CA GLY A 197 -16.01 -6.31 -27.12
C GLY A 197 -17.22 -6.92 -26.40
N ARG A 198 -17.43 -6.64 -25.12
CA ARG A 198 -18.61 -7.09 -24.36
C ARG A 198 -19.71 -6.02 -24.34
N SER A 199 -20.96 -6.46 -24.25
CA SER A 199 -22.16 -5.61 -24.12
C SER A 199 -23.23 -6.36 -23.34
N GLY A 200 -24.27 -5.67 -22.86
CA GLY A 200 -25.38 -6.27 -22.12
C GLY A 200 -25.18 -6.41 -20.61
N GLY A 201 -24.01 -6.02 -20.07
CA GLY A 201 -23.71 -6.05 -18.63
C GLY A 201 -23.26 -7.42 -18.11
N GLY A 202 -23.32 -7.59 -16.78
CA GLY A 202 -22.96 -8.83 -16.09
C GLY A 202 -21.99 -8.62 -14.94
N LYS A 203 -21.54 -9.73 -14.34
CA LYS A 203 -20.68 -9.73 -13.16
C LYS A 203 -19.21 -9.92 -13.54
N ILE A 204 -18.35 -9.04 -13.07
CA ILE A 204 -16.91 -9.27 -13.03
C ILE A 204 -16.62 -10.07 -11.77
N LEU A 205 -16.26 -11.35 -11.95
CA LEU A 205 -15.97 -12.26 -10.85
C LEU A 205 -14.54 -12.03 -10.35
N VAL A 206 -14.37 -11.64 -9.09
CA VAL A 206 -13.06 -11.57 -8.44
C VAL A 206 -12.90 -12.78 -7.53
N VAL A 207 -11.77 -13.49 -7.65
CA VAL A 207 -11.51 -14.73 -6.91
C VAL A 207 -10.29 -14.55 -6.00
N GLY A 208 -10.50 -14.59 -4.68
CA GLY A 208 -9.43 -14.56 -3.68
C GLY A 208 -9.62 -13.49 -2.60
N GLY A 209 -9.92 -13.90 -1.36
CA GLY A 209 -10.20 -12.98 -0.25
C GLY A 209 -8.96 -12.50 0.52
N GLN A 210 -7.92 -12.03 -0.17
CA GLN A 210 -6.74 -11.43 0.47
C GLN A 210 -6.47 -10.03 -0.10
N MET A 211 -5.31 -9.43 0.25
CA MET A 211 -4.91 -8.07 -0.12
C MET A 211 -5.24 -7.71 -1.58
N SER A 212 -4.74 -8.49 -2.55
CA SER A 212 -4.93 -8.20 -3.97
C SER A 212 -6.38 -8.34 -4.44
N GLY A 213 -7.16 -9.27 -3.87
CA GLY A 213 -8.56 -9.47 -4.29
C GLY A 213 -9.48 -8.38 -3.78
N VAL A 214 -9.28 -7.94 -2.53
CA VAL A 214 -10.00 -6.78 -1.98
C VAL A 214 -9.65 -5.52 -2.77
N GLU A 215 -8.35 -5.26 -2.99
CA GLU A 215 -7.93 -4.04 -3.68
C GLU A 215 -8.38 -4.04 -5.14
N ILE A 216 -8.21 -5.15 -5.88
CA ILE A 216 -8.62 -5.18 -7.29
C ILE A 216 -10.14 -5.07 -7.46
N ALA A 217 -10.94 -5.65 -6.55
CA ALA A 217 -12.39 -5.47 -6.56
C ALA A 217 -12.76 -3.99 -6.33
N GLY A 218 -12.09 -3.32 -5.39
CA GLY A 218 -12.24 -1.88 -5.15
C GLY A 218 -11.82 -1.04 -6.36
N THR A 219 -10.69 -1.35 -7.00
CA THR A 219 -10.19 -0.67 -8.20
C THR A 219 -11.16 -0.83 -9.38
N ILE A 220 -11.65 -2.04 -9.65
CA ILE A 220 -12.61 -2.30 -10.73
C ILE A 220 -13.92 -1.53 -10.48
N ALA A 221 -14.40 -1.52 -9.23
CA ALA A 221 -15.57 -0.74 -8.84
C ALA A 221 -15.37 0.77 -9.04
N ALA A 222 -14.20 1.30 -8.68
CA ALA A 222 -13.84 2.68 -8.94
C ALA A 222 -13.83 3.02 -10.45
N HIS A 223 -13.24 2.14 -11.27
CA HIS A 223 -13.23 2.34 -12.72
C HIS A 223 -14.64 2.28 -13.34
N LEU A 224 -15.48 1.33 -12.94
CA LEU A 224 -16.89 1.25 -13.39
C LEU A 224 -17.70 2.46 -12.93
N SER A 225 -17.51 2.90 -11.69
CA SER A 225 -18.11 4.12 -11.17
C SER A 225 -17.69 5.34 -11.99
N SER A 226 -16.41 5.43 -12.35
CA SER A 226 -15.91 6.52 -13.21
C SER A 226 -16.55 6.51 -14.59
N GLU A 227 -16.56 5.36 -15.28
CA GLU A 227 -17.16 5.21 -16.61
C GLU A 227 -18.66 5.56 -16.62
N THR A 228 -19.38 5.22 -15.55
CA THR A 228 -20.82 5.51 -15.42
C THR A 228 -21.10 6.99 -15.13
N ASN A 229 -20.24 7.61 -14.31
CA ASN A 229 -20.49 8.95 -13.74
C ASN A 229 -19.70 10.08 -14.44
N SER A 230 -18.85 9.75 -15.41
CA SER A 230 -18.18 10.70 -16.28
C SER A 230 -19.19 11.58 -17.04
N PRO A 231 -18.87 12.86 -17.28
CA PRO A 231 -19.61 13.69 -18.22
C PRO A 231 -19.35 13.31 -19.69
N ASP A 232 -18.22 12.63 -19.95
CA ASP A 232 -17.86 12.18 -21.30
C ASP A 232 -18.52 10.82 -21.61
N THR A 233 -18.67 10.51 -22.89
CA THR A 233 -19.24 9.22 -23.30
C THR A 233 -18.37 8.07 -22.82
N SER A 234 -18.97 7.12 -22.11
CA SER A 234 -18.25 5.93 -21.62
C SER A 234 -17.61 5.18 -22.77
N SER A 235 -16.38 4.73 -22.53
CA SER A 235 -15.66 3.86 -23.47
C SER A 235 -16.15 2.41 -23.44
N ILE A 236 -17.07 2.10 -22.52
CA ILE A 236 -17.64 0.78 -22.26
C ILE A 236 -19.14 0.80 -22.54
N THR A 237 -19.58 -0.08 -23.42
CA THR A 237 -21.01 -0.23 -23.71
C THR A 237 -21.73 -0.80 -22.50
N ASP A 238 -22.84 -0.16 -22.10
CA ASP A 238 -23.65 -0.55 -20.93
C ASP A 238 -22.86 -0.60 -19.61
N ALA A 239 -21.94 0.35 -19.38
CA ALA A 239 -21.10 0.40 -18.18
C ALA A 239 -21.90 0.29 -16.86
N ASP A 240 -23.09 0.89 -16.83
CA ASP A 240 -24.04 0.89 -15.70
C ASP A 240 -24.68 -0.49 -15.41
N LYS A 241 -24.55 -1.44 -16.34
CA LYS A 241 -25.08 -2.81 -16.20
C LYS A 241 -24.04 -3.82 -15.73
N TYR A 242 -22.81 -3.40 -15.48
CA TYR A 242 -21.77 -4.25 -14.90
C TYR A 242 -21.69 -4.06 -13.38
N SER A 243 -21.40 -5.16 -12.68
CA SER A 243 -21.14 -5.16 -11.25
C SER A 243 -19.99 -6.11 -10.91
N ILE A 244 -19.53 -6.08 -9.67
CA ILE A 244 -18.48 -6.98 -9.18
C ILE A 244 -19.13 -8.04 -8.29
N HIS A 245 -18.67 -9.30 -8.45
CA HIS A 245 -18.97 -10.37 -7.53
C HIS A 245 -17.66 -10.90 -6.96
N HIS A 246 -17.39 -10.69 -5.68
CA HIS A 246 -16.14 -11.10 -5.03
C HIS A 246 -16.36 -12.35 -4.18
N VAL A 247 -15.63 -13.41 -4.52
CA VAL A 247 -15.64 -14.68 -3.78
C VAL A 247 -14.52 -14.65 -2.74
N ILE A 248 -14.92 -14.67 -1.47
CA ILE A 248 -14.02 -14.67 -0.31
C ILE A 248 -14.13 -15.99 0.45
N GLN A 249 -13.09 -16.43 1.14
CA GLN A 249 -13.09 -17.71 1.88
C GLN A 249 -13.39 -17.54 3.38
N ARG A 250 -13.33 -16.31 3.88
CA ARG A 250 -13.48 -15.94 5.28
C ARG A 250 -13.70 -14.41 5.39
N PRO A 251 -14.18 -13.91 6.53
CA PRO A 251 -14.19 -12.47 6.81
C PRO A 251 -12.79 -11.85 6.70
N ILE A 252 -12.73 -10.63 6.18
CA ILE A 252 -11.49 -9.88 5.96
C ILE A 252 -11.64 -8.51 6.62
N TRP A 253 -10.67 -8.12 7.43
CA TRP A 253 -10.60 -6.77 7.96
C TRP A 253 -10.03 -5.83 6.91
N VAL A 254 -10.89 -5.03 6.30
CA VAL A 254 -10.48 -3.99 5.34
C VAL A 254 -10.13 -2.70 6.07
N PHE A 255 -8.87 -2.29 5.97
CA PHE A 255 -8.32 -1.06 6.53
C PHE A 255 -8.20 0.03 5.45
N PRO A 256 -8.50 1.29 5.75
CA PRO A 256 -8.06 2.42 4.94
C PRO A 256 -6.56 2.68 5.13
N LEU A 257 -5.96 3.47 4.24
CA LEU A 257 -4.57 3.92 4.26
C LEU A 257 -4.26 4.82 5.47
N TYR A 258 -5.27 5.54 5.97
CA TYR A 258 -5.17 6.39 7.15
C TYR A 258 -6.07 5.88 8.27
N THR A 259 -5.50 5.71 9.47
CA THR A 259 -6.20 5.25 10.67
C THR A 259 -6.16 6.29 11.79
N SER A 260 -6.96 6.09 12.83
CA SER A 260 -6.94 6.99 13.99
C SER A 260 -6.35 6.32 15.23
N PRO A 261 -5.39 6.97 15.91
CA PRO A 261 -4.93 6.54 17.23
C PRO A 261 -5.89 6.95 18.36
N LYS A 262 -6.98 7.70 18.07
CA LYS A 262 -8.03 8.06 19.04
C LYS A 262 -9.41 7.65 18.52
N PRO A 263 -9.68 6.35 18.33
CA PRO A 263 -10.83 5.87 17.58
C PRO A 263 -12.20 6.19 18.20
N THR A 264 -12.23 6.55 19.49
CA THR A 264 -13.47 6.93 20.19
C THR A 264 -13.84 8.41 20.05
N ASN A 265 -12.94 9.24 19.51
CA ASN A 265 -13.19 10.67 19.37
C ASN A 265 -14.00 10.97 18.10
N LYS A 266 -15.06 11.77 18.22
CA LYS A 266 -15.83 12.24 17.05
C LYS A 266 -15.01 13.11 16.10
N ALA A 267 -14.02 13.82 16.64
CA ALA A 267 -13.02 14.55 15.88
C ALA A 267 -11.69 13.80 15.91
N ALA A 268 -11.69 12.59 15.37
CA ALA A 268 -10.53 11.69 15.34
C ALA A 268 -9.36 12.32 14.55
N PRO A 269 -8.12 12.41 15.12
CA PRO A 269 -6.93 12.68 14.32
C PRO A 269 -6.59 11.47 13.44
N PHE A 270 -5.89 11.68 12.34
CA PHE A 270 -5.52 10.62 11.40
C PHE A 270 -4.01 10.56 11.19
N LEU A 271 -3.52 9.35 10.97
CA LEU A 271 -2.13 9.04 10.64
C LEU A 271 -2.09 7.90 9.61
N PRO A 272 -1.03 7.80 8.79
CA PRO A 272 -0.83 6.62 7.95
C PRO A 272 -0.90 5.31 8.77
N LEU A 273 -1.49 4.27 8.20
CA LEU A 273 -1.76 2.97 8.86
C LEU A 273 -0.54 2.37 9.56
N ASP A 274 0.64 2.51 8.97
CA ASP A 274 1.89 1.97 9.47
C ASP A 274 2.43 2.69 10.72
N PHE A 275 2.00 3.93 11.01
CA PHE A 275 2.40 4.65 12.23
C PHE A 275 1.90 3.90 13.47
N SER A 276 0.62 3.54 13.47
CA SER A 276 0.00 2.77 14.55
C SER A 276 0.49 1.32 14.56
N SER A 277 0.68 0.72 13.37
CA SER A 277 1.08 -0.69 13.22
C SER A 277 2.51 -0.94 13.69
N TYR A 278 3.41 0.05 13.55
CA TYR A 278 4.82 -0.06 13.92
C TYR A 278 5.20 0.84 15.11
N ASN A 279 4.23 1.19 15.95
CA ASN A 279 4.49 1.86 17.22
C ASN A 279 5.09 0.87 18.23
N LEU A 280 6.36 1.05 18.60
CA LEU A 280 7.05 0.19 19.56
C LEU A 280 6.40 0.21 20.95
N ASN A 281 5.76 1.32 21.34
CA ASN A 281 5.06 1.42 22.62
C ASN A 281 3.74 0.62 22.67
N ASN A 282 3.34 -0.03 21.57
CA ASN A 282 2.26 -1.02 21.56
C ASN A 282 2.76 -2.44 21.85
N ARG A 283 4.08 -2.65 21.99
CA ARG A 283 4.69 -3.97 22.20
C ARG A 283 5.37 -4.04 23.57
N PRO A 284 5.29 -5.19 24.26
CA PRO A 284 6.09 -5.42 25.45
C PRO A 284 7.58 -5.43 25.08
N LYS A 285 8.41 -4.93 26.01
CA LYS A 285 9.88 -4.95 25.91
C LYS A 285 10.45 -5.97 26.91
N PRO A 286 11.46 -6.80 26.56
CA PRO A 286 12.05 -6.94 25.23
C PRO A 286 11.04 -7.50 24.21
N LEU A 287 11.27 -7.22 22.91
CA LEU A 287 10.36 -7.66 21.85
C LEU A 287 10.35 -9.19 21.78
N ALA A 288 9.16 -9.78 21.95
CA ALA A 288 8.94 -11.20 21.71
C ALA A 288 8.62 -11.45 20.22
N ASN A 289 9.13 -12.56 19.68
CA ASN A 289 8.85 -12.99 18.31
C ASN A 289 7.40 -13.47 18.19
N THR A 290 6.59 -12.79 17.36
CA THR A 290 5.20 -13.21 17.08
C THR A 290 4.99 -13.64 15.62
N GLN A 291 6.03 -14.09 14.94
CA GLN A 291 5.97 -14.57 13.55
C GLN A 291 5.24 -15.92 13.43
N GLY A 292 4.62 -16.14 12.28
CA GLY A 292 4.10 -17.44 11.87
C GLY A 292 2.77 -17.80 12.53
N HIS A 293 2.83 -18.63 13.57
CA HIS A 293 1.65 -19.25 14.17
C HIS A 293 0.81 -18.25 14.98
N ILE A 294 -0.52 -18.28 14.82
CA ILE A 294 -1.45 -17.44 15.61
C ILE A 294 -2.34 -18.33 16.49
N PRO A 295 -2.09 -18.41 17.82
CA PRO A 295 -2.98 -19.09 18.76
C PRO A 295 -4.39 -18.46 18.79
N GLU A 296 -5.40 -19.20 19.24
CA GLU A 296 -6.80 -18.71 19.32
C GLU A 296 -6.94 -17.46 20.19
N GLU A 297 -6.30 -17.43 21.35
CA GLU A 297 -6.35 -16.26 22.23
C GLU A 297 -5.67 -15.04 21.61
N THR A 298 -4.56 -15.24 20.89
CA THR A 298 -3.91 -14.17 20.13
C THR A 298 -4.81 -13.67 19.00
N ALA A 299 -5.50 -14.58 18.29
CA ALA A 299 -6.46 -14.21 17.24
C ALA A 299 -7.57 -13.30 17.79
N LYS A 300 -8.18 -13.68 18.92
CA LYS A 300 -9.22 -12.86 19.59
C LYS A 300 -8.71 -11.46 19.95
N VAL A 301 -7.49 -11.38 20.49
CA VAL A 301 -6.86 -10.09 20.81
C VAL A 301 -6.67 -9.24 19.56
N VAL A 302 -6.12 -9.81 18.48
CA VAL A 302 -5.88 -9.07 17.23
C VAL A 302 -7.20 -8.65 16.58
N HIS A 303 -8.22 -9.51 16.58
CA HIS A 303 -9.57 -9.16 16.13
C HIS A 303 -10.17 -8.01 16.94
N GLY A 304 -10.00 -8.02 18.27
CA GLY A 304 -10.40 -6.92 19.14
C GLY A 304 -9.69 -5.60 18.81
N ILE A 305 -8.38 -5.65 18.53
CA ILE A 305 -7.59 -4.49 18.09
C ILE A 305 -8.12 -3.97 16.75
N TYR A 306 -8.31 -4.84 15.76
CA TYR A 306 -8.81 -4.45 14.44
C TYR A 306 -10.21 -3.85 14.51
N LYS A 307 -11.11 -4.43 15.30
CA LYS A 307 -12.43 -3.88 15.59
C LYS A 307 -12.34 -2.48 16.22
N GLY A 308 -11.42 -2.27 17.15
CA GLY A 308 -11.20 -0.97 17.79
C GLY A 308 -10.68 0.09 16.81
N VAL A 309 -9.71 -0.28 15.95
CA VAL A 309 -9.14 0.64 14.94
C VAL A 309 -10.15 0.98 13.86
N ILE A 310 -10.97 0.03 13.42
CA ILE A 310 -11.96 0.24 12.36
C ILE A 310 -13.28 0.82 12.92
N GLY A 311 -13.57 0.59 14.20
CA GLY A 311 -14.74 1.12 14.91
C GLY A 311 -16.04 0.36 14.67
N THR A 312 -16.00 -0.80 14.00
CA THR A 312 -17.17 -1.62 13.67
C THR A 312 -16.76 -3.09 13.50
N ASP A 313 -17.71 -4.02 13.56
CA ASP A 313 -17.49 -5.43 13.22
C ASP A 313 -17.65 -5.72 11.71
N GLN A 314 -17.83 -4.68 10.90
CA GLN A 314 -18.05 -4.69 9.45
C GLN A 314 -19.41 -5.23 8.97
N SER A 315 -20.32 -5.58 9.87
CA SER A 315 -21.68 -6.03 9.50
C SER A 315 -22.50 -4.96 8.78
N GLU A 316 -22.19 -3.68 9.00
CA GLU A 316 -22.81 -2.54 8.31
C GLU A 316 -22.49 -2.47 6.80
N PHE A 317 -21.44 -3.16 6.36
CA PHE A 317 -21.08 -3.28 4.95
C PHE A 317 -21.63 -4.58 4.36
N SER A 318 -21.38 -5.71 5.04
CA SER A 318 -21.92 -7.01 4.64
C SER A 318 -21.87 -8.01 5.81
N PRO A 319 -22.90 -8.86 5.99
CA PRO A 319 -22.83 -9.98 6.93
C PRO A 319 -21.65 -10.93 6.70
N LEU A 320 -21.13 -11.03 5.47
CA LEU A 320 -20.01 -11.89 5.13
C LEU A 320 -18.64 -11.32 5.54
N LEU A 321 -18.56 -10.03 5.88
CA LEU A 321 -17.37 -9.40 6.45
C LEU A 321 -17.41 -9.37 7.99
N LYS A 322 -18.55 -9.76 8.58
CA LYS A 322 -18.75 -9.67 10.03
C LYS A 322 -17.78 -10.57 10.78
N THR A 323 -17.10 -9.99 11.76
CA THR A 323 -16.30 -10.75 12.73
C THR A 323 -16.83 -10.56 14.16
N ASP A 324 -17.18 -11.65 14.83
CA ASP A 324 -17.73 -11.69 16.19
C ASP A 324 -17.31 -12.98 16.93
N GLY A 325 -17.90 -13.24 18.10
CA GLY A 325 -17.60 -14.40 18.94
C GLY A 325 -17.79 -15.79 18.31
N THR A 326 -18.23 -15.86 17.05
CA THR A 326 -18.35 -17.12 16.29
C THR A 326 -17.15 -17.40 15.38
N ASN A 327 -16.33 -16.39 15.08
CA ASN A 327 -15.20 -16.50 14.14
C ASN A 327 -13.98 -15.66 14.55
N ASP A 328 -14.00 -14.99 15.71
CA ASP A 328 -12.89 -14.22 16.27
C ASP A 328 -11.75 -15.08 16.86
N ASP A 329 -11.88 -16.40 16.84
CA ASP A 329 -10.84 -17.37 17.17
C ASP A 329 -9.99 -17.79 15.94
N LYS A 330 -10.41 -17.40 14.73
CA LYS A 330 -9.72 -17.71 13.45
C LYS A 330 -8.61 -16.71 13.15
N GLN A 331 -7.69 -17.06 12.26
CA GLN A 331 -6.59 -16.14 11.93
C GLN A 331 -7.15 -14.87 11.28
N PRO A 332 -6.80 -13.68 11.82
CA PRO A 332 -7.26 -12.42 11.26
C PRO A 332 -6.61 -12.18 9.91
N TYR A 333 -7.43 -11.97 8.88
CA TYR A 333 -6.95 -11.57 7.55
C TYR A 333 -7.17 -10.07 7.42
N LEU A 334 -6.11 -9.38 7.03
CA LEU A 334 -6.12 -7.95 6.77
C LEU A 334 -5.98 -7.70 5.27
N ALA A 335 -6.74 -6.73 4.79
CA ALA A 335 -6.55 -6.10 3.49
C ALA A 335 -6.58 -4.58 3.65
N VAL A 336 -5.98 -3.86 2.71
CA VAL A 336 -5.97 -2.40 2.69
C VAL A 336 -6.67 -1.97 1.41
N SER A 337 -7.68 -1.11 1.55
CA SER A 337 -8.39 -0.50 0.43
C SER A 337 -9.19 0.71 0.89
N GLU A 338 -9.18 1.79 0.10
CA GLU A 338 -9.92 3.01 0.40
C GLU A 338 -11.44 2.86 0.14
N TRP A 339 -11.81 2.11 -0.90
CA TRP A 339 -13.16 2.17 -1.49
C TRP A 339 -13.98 0.90 -1.36
N TYR A 340 -13.31 -0.24 -1.13
CA TYR A 340 -13.94 -1.55 -1.24
C TYR A 340 -15.20 -1.68 -0.38
N THR A 341 -15.14 -1.32 0.91
CA THR A 341 -16.25 -1.50 1.85
C THR A 341 -17.44 -0.60 1.51
N ASP A 342 -17.19 0.63 1.07
CA ASP A 342 -18.25 1.54 0.61
C ASP A 342 -18.92 1.07 -0.69
N PHE A 343 -18.17 0.46 -1.61
CA PHE A 343 -18.74 -0.18 -2.80
C PHE A 343 -19.49 -1.49 -2.49
N VAL A 344 -19.11 -2.21 -1.42
CA VAL A 344 -19.91 -3.32 -0.89
C VAL A 344 -21.22 -2.79 -0.31
N ARG A 345 -21.16 -1.73 0.51
CA ARG A 345 -22.35 -1.08 1.08
C ARG A 345 -23.31 -0.57 0.00
N SER A 346 -22.79 -0.02 -1.09
CA SER A 346 -23.63 0.48 -2.20
C SER A 346 -24.21 -0.61 -3.09
N GLY A 347 -23.72 -1.84 -2.97
CA GLY A 347 -24.15 -2.99 -3.78
C GLY A 347 -23.45 -3.12 -5.14
N LEU A 348 -22.49 -2.24 -5.48
CA LEU A 348 -21.68 -2.38 -6.70
C LEU A 348 -20.73 -3.60 -6.60
N ILE A 349 -20.28 -3.92 -5.39
CA ILE A 349 -19.60 -5.17 -5.06
C ILE A 349 -20.55 -6.05 -4.25
N THR A 350 -20.81 -7.26 -4.73
CA THR A 350 -21.54 -8.30 -4.01
C THR A 350 -20.60 -9.43 -3.61
N LEU A 351 -20.92 -10.15 -2.53
CA LEU A 351 -20.02 -11.13 -1.91
C LEU A 351 -20.64 -12.53 -1.89
N SER A 352 -19.78 -13.55 -1.95
CA SER A 352 -20.12 -14.92 -1.57
C SER A 352 -18.97 -15.57 -0.83
N ASN A 353 -19.29 -16.52 0.05
CA ASN A 353 -18.29 -17.31 0.75
C ASN A 353 -17.99 -18.60 -0.03
N GLY A 354 -16.72 -18.94 -0.22
CA GLY A 354 -16.31 -20.23 -0.79
C GLY A 354 -15.09 -20.17 -1.69
N LYS A 355 -14.88 -21.24 -2.44
CA LYS A 355 -13.89 -21.32 -3.53
C LYS A 355 -14.61 -21.58 -4.84
N VAL A 356 -14.08 -21.07 -5.96
CA VAL A 356 -14.60 -21.39 -7.29
C VAL A 356 -14.08 -22.77 -7.70
N GLU A 357 -14.98 -23.73 -7.86
CA GLU A 357 -14.66 -25.11 -8.26
C GLU A 357 -14.69 -25.31 -9.76
N THR A 358 -15.68 -24.71 -10.43
CA THR A 358 -15.79 -24.74 -11.89
C THR A 358 -16.34 -23.43 -12.43
N LEU A 359 -16.00 -23.15 -13.68
CA LEU A 359 -16.54 -22.07 -14.48
C LEU A 359 -17.08 -22.67 -15.78
N GLU A 360 -18.41 -22.69 -15.93
CA GLU A 360 -19.10 -23.30 -17.06
C GLU A 360 -19.86 -22.21 -17.84
N GLY A 361 -19.35 -21.84 -19.01
CA GLY A 361 -19.90 -20.73 -19.79
C GLY A 361 -19.79 -19.41 -19.03
N SER A 362 -20.93 -18.87 -18.61
CA SER A 362 -21.03 -17.63 -17.81
C SER A 362 -21.43 -17.90 -16.35
N THR A 363 -21.33 -19.14 -15.86
CA THR A 363 -21.72 -19.49 -14.49
C THR A 363 -20.54 -20.07 -13.72
N ALA A 364 -20.15 -19.42 -12.63
CA ALA A 364 -19.20 -19.97 -11.67
C ALA A 364 -19.94 -20.80 -10.61
N ILE A 365 -19.42 -21.98 -10.28
CA ILE A 365 -19.94 -22.86 -9.24
C ILE A 365 -18.97 -22.83 -8.06
N LEU A 366 -19.47 -22.49 -6.88
CA LEU A 366 -18.70 -22.42 -5.66
C LEU A 366 -18.70 -23.76 -4.91
N SER A 367 -17.76 -23.89 -3.97
CA SER A 367 -17.54 -25.11 -3.17
C SER A 367 -18.72 -25.56 -2.30
N ASP A 368 -19.71 -24.71 -2.08
CA ASP A 368 -20.96 -25.05 -1.37
C ASP A 368 -22.13 -25.33 -2.34
N GLY A 369 -21.86 -25.34 -3.66
CA GLY A 369 -22.85 -25.48 -4.73
C GLY A 369 -23.51 -24.18 -5.15
N THR A 370 -23.19 -23.03 -4.53
CA THR A 370 -23.71 -21.72 -4.94
C THR A 370 -23.32 -21.42 -6.38
N LYS A 371 -24.29 -20.93 -7.17
CA LYS A 371 -24.08 -20.56 -8.57
C LYS A 371 -24.06 -19.04 -8.73
N VAL A 372 -22.97 -18.51 -9.27
CA VAL A 372 -22.83 -17.11 -9.68
C VAL A 372 -22.99 -17.05 -11.19
N ALA A 373 -24.20 -16.71 -11.64
CA ALA A 373 -24.54 -16.59 -13.07
C ALA A 373 -24.14 -15.22 -13.65
N ASP A 374 -24.20 -15.10 -14.97
CA ASP A 374 -23.96 -13.88 -15.76
C ASP A 374 -22.54 -13.31 -15.59
N VAL A 375 -21.54 -14.18 -15.43
CA VAL A 375 -20.14 -13.78 -15.37
C VAL A 375 -19.69 -13.25 -16.73
N ALA A 376 -19.25 -11.99 -16.76
CA ALA A 376 -18.77 -11.30 -17.95
C ALA A 376 -17.24 -11.36 -18.10
N ALA A 377 -16.53 -11.45 -16.97
CA ALA A 377 -15.07 -11.53 -16.89
C ALA A 377 -14.65 -12.12 -15.53
N VAL A 378 -13.44 -12.66 -15.45
CA VAL A 378 -12.84 -13.17 -14.21
C VAL A 378 -11.50 -12.52 -13.95
N VAL A 379 -11.28 -12.07 -12.72
CA VAL A 379 -10.00 -11.59 -12.21
C VAL A 379 -9.57 -12.49 -11.05
N ALA A 380 -8.59 -13.36 -11.30
CA ALA A 380 -8.01 -14.25 -10.32
C ALA A 380 -6.96 -13.51 -9.48
N ALA A 381 -7.26 -13.29 -8.20
CA ALA A 381 -6.34 -12.71 -7.21
C ALA A 381 -5.81 -13.82 -6.28
N THR A 382 -5.26 -14.87 -6.91
CA THR A 382 -4.96 -16.17 -6.30
C THR A 382 -3.48 -16.36 -5.95
N GLY A 383 -2.69 -15.28 -5.99
CA GLY A 383 -1.31 -15.26 -5.51
C GLY A 383 -0.30 -15.69 -6.57
N PHE A 384 0.92 -15.97 -6.12
CA PHE A 384 2.06 -16.24 -6.97
C PHE A 384 2.82 -17.47 -6.48
N ASP A 385 3.41 -18.20 -7.40
CA ASP A 385 4.41 -19.23 -7.13
C ASP A 385 5.81 -18.60 -7.19
N ALA A 386 6.53 -18.67 -6.08
CA ALA A 386 7.89 -18.14 -5.93
C ALA A 386 8.96 -19.09 -6.49
N SER A 387 8.63 -20.35 -6.78
CA SER A 387 9.60 -21.36 -7.25
C SER A 387 10.40 -20.94 -8.49
N PRO A 388 9.80 -20.30 -9.51
CA PRO A 388 10.55 -19.81 -10.67
C PRO A 388 11.58 -18.72 -10.35
N CYS A 389 11.48 -18.04 -9.22
CA CYS A 389 12.45 -17.04 -8.79
C CYS A 389 13.77 -17.65 -8.28
N ILE A 390 13.81 -18.96 -8.05
CA ILE A 390 14.99 -19.70 -7.58
C ILE A 390 15.29 -20.94 -8.43
N SER A 391 14.58 -21.16 -9.54
CA SER A 391 14.69 -22.37 -10.35
C SER A 391 16.02 -22.50 -11.10
N TYR A 392 16.83 -21.44 -11.13
CA TYR A 392 18.18 -21.46 -11.67
C TYR A 392 19.20 -22.10 -10.70
N LEU A 393 18.82 -22.33 -9.44
CA LEU A 393 19.67 -23.02 -8.46
C LEU A 393 19.70 -24.53 -8.75
N PRO A 394 20.83 -25.21 -8.47
CA PRO A 394 21.00 -26.62 -8.76
C PRO A 394 20.24 -27.49 -7.73
N SER A 395 19.92 -28.72 -8.11
CA SER A 395 19.03 -29.59 -7.31
C SER A 395 19.55 -29.93 -5.91
N ASP A 396 20.86 -30.08 -5.76
CA ASP A 396 21.53 -30.33 -4.47
C ASP A 396 21.43 -29.13 -3.53
N VAL A 397 21.57 -27.92 -4.06
CA VAL A 397 21.35 -26.67 -3.32
C VAL A 397 19.87 -26.53 -2.94
N LEU A 398 18.94 -26.77 -3.87
CA LEU A 398 17.50 -26.75 -3.55
C LEU A 398 17.13 -27.78 -2.48
N GLN A 399 17.78 -28.95 -2.48
CA GLN A 399 17.62 -29.95 -1.43
C GLN A 399 18.15 -29.44 -0.08
N ALA A 400 19.32 -28.80 -0.06
CA ALA A 400 19.89 -28.18 1.15
C ALA A 400 18.95 -27.09 1.72
N LEU A 401 18.35 -26.27 0.85
CA LEU A 401 17.35 -25.26 1.21
C LEU A 401 15.98 -25.85 1.62
N GLN A 402 15.85 -27.18 1.62
CA GLN A 402 14.59 -27.89 1.88
C GLN A 402 13.45 -27.36 1.01
N PHE A 403 13.74 -27.15 -0.27
CA PHE A 403 12.78 -26.64 -1.24
C PHE A 403 11.52 -27.53 -1.29
N SER A 404 10.34 -26.90 -1.28
CA SER A 404 9.06 -27.60 -1.34
C SER A 404 8.08 -26.85 -2.24
N PRO A 405 7.79 -27.36 -3.46
CA PRO A 405 6.81 -26.75 -4.36
C PRO A 405 5.37 -26.84 -3.86
N LYS A 406 5.11 -27.70 -2.84
CA LYS A 406 3.81 -27.79 -2.16
C LYS A 406 3.52 -26.57 -1.29
N HIS A 407 4.55 -25.96 -0.71
CA HIS A 407 4.43 -24.87 0.28
C HIS A 407 4.75 -23.52 -0.37
N ILE A 408 3.87 -23.05 -1.25
CA ILE A 408 4.11 -21.86 -2.09
C ILE A 408 4.40 -20.58 -1.30
N ASP A 409 3.86 -20.44 -0.09
CA ASP A 409 4.11 -19.29 0.80
C ASP A 409 5.45 -19.38 1.56
N GLN A 410 6.06 -20.57 1.62
CA GLN A 410 7.33 -20.84 2.32
C GLN A 410 8.14 -21.91 1.56
N PRO A 411 8.55 -21.62 0.31
CA PRO A 411 9.10 -22.61 -0.60
C PRO A 411 10.47 -23.13 -0.16
N VAL A 412 11.23 -22.36 0.61
CA VAL A 412 12.57 -22.73 1.15
C VAL A 412 12.63 -22.44 2.65
N ALA A 413 13.52 -23.13 3.36
CA ALA A 413 13.82 -22.87 4.77
C ALA A 413 15.20 -22.21 4.87
N LEU A 414 15.24 -21.01 5.46
CA LEU A 414 16.44 -20.18 5.53
C LEU A 414 16.75 -19.82 6.99
N ALA A 415 18.04 -19.79 7.30
CA ALA A 415 18.55 -19.35 8.59
C ALA A 415 18.43 -17.83 8.74
N PHE A 416 18.46 -17.42 10.01
CA PHE A 416 18.47 -16.06 10.49
C PHE A 416 17.51 -15.15 9.71
N HIS A 417 16.23 -15.47 9.82
CA HIS A 417 15.12 -14.72 9.22
C HIS A 417 15.26 -14.47 7.72
N GLY A 418 15.64 -15.50 6.95
CA GLY A 418 15.59 -15.44 5.49
C GLY A 418 16.85 -14.92 4.81
N THR A 419 18.03 -15.08 5.44
CA THR A 419 19.28 -14.49 4.93
C THR A 419 20.21 -15.47 4.24
N HIS A 420 20.31 -16.71 4.72
CA HIS A 420 21.27 -17.69 4.21
C HIS A 420 20.87 -19.12 4.59
N HIS A 421 21.64 -20.12 4.16
CA HIS A 421 21.55 -21.48 4.69
C HIS A 421 22.95 -22.00 5.06
N PRO A 422 23.17 -22.57 6.27
CA PRO A 422 24.51 -22.96 6.74
C PRO A 422 25.23 -23.98 5.85
N GLN A 423 24.49 -24.82 5.13
CA GLN A 423 25.07 -25.82 4.21
C GLN A 423 25.56 -25.20 2.89
N VAL A 424 25.21 -23.95 2.60
CA VAL A 424 25.55 -23.24 1.36
C VAL A 424 26.04 -21.82 1.72
N PRO A 425 27.18 -21.68 2.41
CA PRO A 425 27.58 -20.42 3.08
C PRO A 425 27.89 -19.26 2.12
N ASP A 426 28.10 -19.56 0.84
CA ASP A 426 28.33 -18.62 -0.25
C ASP A 426 27.06 -18.30 -1.07
N LEU A 427 25.88 -18.66 -0.54
CA LEU A 427 24.56 -18.29 -1.04
C LEU A 427 23.82 -17.41 -0.03
N GLY A 428 23.41 -16.22 -0.45
CA GLY A 428 22.67 -15.25 0.35
C GLY A 428 21.28 -14.98 -0.23
N PHE A 429 20.38 -14.49 0.62
CA PHE A 429 19.01 -14.10 0.26
C PHE A 429 18.71 -12.72 0.86
N VAL A 430 18.10 -11.85 0.06
CA VAL A 430 17.59 -10.56 0.50
C VAL A 430 16.21 -10.35 -0.11
N GLY A 431 15.21 -10.06 0.72
CA GLY A 431 13.85 -9.76 0.26
C GLY A 431 13.04 -10.94 -0.28
N PHE A 432 13.49 -12.18 -0.04
CA PHE A 432 12.77 -13.38 -0.47
C PHE A 432 11.67 -13.80 0.53
N TYR A 433 10.68 -12.92 0.72
CA TYR A 433 9.52 -13.15 1.59
C TYR A 433 8.31 -12.33 1.12
N ARG A 434 7.15 -12.62 1.70
CA ARG A 434 5.85 -12.05 1.33
C ARG A 434 5.45 -10.87 2.23
N SER A 435 6.06 -9.69 2.04
CA SER A 435 5.63 -8.43 2.67
C SER A 435 6.47 -7.23 2.17
N PRO A 436 6.02 -5.96 2.25
CA PRO A 436 6.82 -4.81 1.83
C PRO A 436 7.78 -4.28 2.93
N TYR A 437 8.59 -5.13 3.56
CA TYR A 437 9.46 -4.70 4.67
C TYR A 437 10.84 -4.17 4.22
N TRP A 438 10.89 -2.96 3.66
CA TRP A 438 12.14 -2.35 3.15
C TRP A 438 13.26 -2.32 4.19
N GLY A 439 12.96 -1.94 5.43
CA GLY A 439 13.93 -2.00 6.52
C GLY A 439 14.50 -3.41 6.73
N VAL A 440 13.66 -4.44 6.65
CA VAL A 440 14.11 -5.84 6.81
C VAL A 440 15.00 -6.25 5.64
N MET A 441 14.70 -5.81 4.40
CA MET A 441 15.60 -6.05 3.26
C MET A 441 16.99 -5.44 3.50
N GLN A 442 17.04 -4.22 4.00
CA GLN A 442 18.29 -3.55 4.32
C GLN A 442 19.05 -4.26 5.46
N MET A 443 18.34 -4.70 6.50
CA MET A 443 18.94 -5.45 7.60
C MET A 443 19.47 -6.82 7.13
N GLN A 444 18.72 -7.53 6.29
CA GLN A 444 19.17 -8.78 5.67
C GLN A 444 20.44 -8.56 4.82
N ALA A 445 20.48 -7.50 4.01
CA ALA A 445 21.66 -7.15 3.23
C ALA A 445 22.90 -6.90 4.12
N ARG A 446 22.73 -6.17 5.23
CA ARG A 446 23.81 -5.92 6.21
C ARG A 446 24.25 -7.21 6.90
N PHE A 447 23.30 -8.09 7.23
CA PHE A 447 23.60 -9.39 7.82
C PHE A 447 24.43 -10.27 6.87
N VAL A 448 24.02 -10.38 5.61
CA VAL A 448 24.77 -11.14 4.58
C VAL A 448 26.16 -10.56 4.36
N ALA A 449 26.30 -9.23 4.29
CA ALA A 449 27.61 -8.59 4.16
C ALA A 449 28.53 -8.89 5.37
N ALA A 450 27.99 -8.84 6.59
CA ALA A 450 28.72 -9.20 7.81
C ALA A 450 29.11 -10.68 7.84
N LEU A 451 28.29 -11.56 7.28
CA LEU A 451 28.56 -13.01 7.17
C LEU A 451 29.71 -13.31 6.18
N TRP A 452 29.81 -12.55 5.09
CA TRP A 452 30.80 -12.77 4.01
C TRP A 452 32.11 -12.00 4.16
N SER A 453 32.12 -10.96 5.00
CA SER A 453 33.30 -10.14 5.27
C SER A 453 33.92 -10.45 6.63
N ASP A 454 35.25 -10.53 6.67
CA ASP A 454 36.02 -10.54 7.92
C ASP A 454 36.31 -9.13 8.45
N ASN A 455 36.06 -8.10 7.64
CA ASN A 455 36.47 -6.72 7.89
C ASN A 455 35.29 -5.82 8.31
N VAL A 456 34.09 -6.38 8.45
CA VAL A 456 32.94 -5.70 9.05
C VAL A 456 33.08 -5.77 10.57
N SER A 457 32.97 -4.63 11.25
CA SER A 457 33.03 -4.55 12.71
C SER A 457 31.89 -3.68 13.25
N PRO A 458 31.08 -4.19 14.19
CA PRO A 458 31.01 -5.61 14.57
C PRO A 458 30.47 -6.44 13.41
N GLY A 459 31.03 -7.63 13.20
CA GLY A 459 30.68 -8.54 12.12
C GLY A 459 30.72 -9.99 12.58
N ARG A 460 30.84 -10.95 11.67
CA ARG A 460 30.78 -12.39 11.99
C ARG A 460 31.73 -12.89 13.09
N ASN A 461 32.78 -12.13 13.36
CA ASN A 461 33.77 -12.46 14.38
C ASN A 461 33.36 -12.01 15.80
N SER A 462 32.35 -11.15 15.96
CA SER A 462 31.84 -10.73 17.26
C SER A 462 31.14 -11.87 17.99
N GLU A 463 31.21 -11.87 19.32
CA GLU A 463 30.60 -12.93 20.13
C GLU A 463 29.06 -12.87 20.08
N VAL A 464 28.49 -11.66 19.97
CA VAL A 464 27.06 -11.44 19.83
C VAL A 464 26.54 -12.11 18.56
N PHE A 465 27.20 -11.86 17.42
CA PHE A 465 26.82 -12.46 16.13
C PHE A 465 26.89 -13.99 16.17
N LYS A 466 27.96 -14.55 16.75
CA LYS A 466 28.13 -16.00 16.90
C LYS A 466 27.06 -16.63 17.81
N CYS A 467 26.71 -15.96 18.91
CA CYS A 467 25.63 -16.41 19.79
C CYS A 467 24.29 -16.40 19.06
N LYS A 468 23.96 -15.32 18.36
CA LYS A 468 22.73 -15.21 17.55
C LYS A 468 22.62 -16.28 16.48
N LEU A 469 23.73 -16.63 15.80
CA LEU A 469 23.76 -17.75 14.85
C LEU A 469 23.56 -19.11 15.51
N ARG A 470 24.18 -19.35 16.69
CA ARG A 470 24.03 -20.61 17.43
C ARG A 470 22.61 -20.81 17.93
N ASP A 471 21.96 -19.73 18.34
CA ASP A 471 20.64 -19.76 18.95
C ASP A 471 19.51 -19.59 17.90
N ASP A 472 19.85 -19.46 16.61
CA ASP A 472 18.88 -19.33 15.52
C ASP A 472 18.06 -20.61 15.30
N VAL A 473 16.74 -20.42 15.20
CA VAL A 473 15.76 -21.49 14.95
C VAL A 473 14.94 -21.24 13.69
N SER A 474 15.35 -20.31 12.82
CA SER A 474 14.56 -19.85 11.67
C SER A 474 14.23 -20.96 10.66
N ILE A 475 15.16 -21.88 10.42
CA ILE A 475 14.94 -23.05 9.55
C ILE A 475 13.84 -23.92 10.16
N GLN A 476 14.03 -24.38 11.40
CA GLN A 476 13.08 -25.27 12.06
C GLN A 476 11.69 -24.61 12.18
N ARG A 477 11.62 -23.33 12.55
CA ARG A 477 10.37 -22.56 12.57
C ARG A 477 9.68 -22.56 11.21
N THR A 478 10.42 -22.42 10.11
CA THR A 478 9.82 -22.46 8.77
C THR A 478 9.24 -23.84 8.45
N LEU A 479 9.95 -24.91 8.85
CA LEU A 479 9.47 -26.28 8.68
C LEU A 479 8.24 -26.58 9.54
N ASP A 480 8.21 -26.09 10.79
CA ASP A 480 7.09 -26.30 11.72
C ASP A 480 5.82 -25.56 11.27
N LEU A 481 5.97 -24.44 10.55
CA LEU A 481 4.87 -23.67 9.99
C LEU A 481 4.30 -24.30 8.71
N ARG A 482 5.07 -25.16 8.02
CA ARG A 482 4.56 -25.90 6.87
C ARG A 482 3.47 -26.85 7.36
N ASP A 483 2.32 -26.82 6.71
CA ASP A 483 1.11 -27.56 7.09
C ASP A 483 0.46 -27.14 8.45
N ASP A 484 0.91 -26.05 9.09
CA ASP A 484 0.25 -25.50 10.28
C ASP A 484 -1.13 -24.91 9.91
N PRO A 485 -2.24 -25.44 10.46
CA PRO A 485 -3.58 -24.95 10.15
C PRO A 485 -3.84 -23.51 10.65
N ARG A 486 -2.98 -23.01 11.56
CA ARG A 486 -3.07 -21.72 12.22
C ARG A 486 -1.95 -20.75 11.81
N VAL A 487 -1.25 -21.03 10.72
CA VAL A 487 -0.30 -20.09 10.11
C VAL A 487 -0.99 -18.75 9.83
N SER A 488 -0.28 -17.65 10.11
CA SER A 488 -0.75 -16.30 9.83
C SER A 488 -0.82 -16.02 8.33
N GLN A 489 -1.54 -14.96 7.97
CA GLN A 489 -1.56 -14.45 6.60
C GLN A 489 -0.15 -14.10 6.07
N PHE A 490 0.74 -13.66 6.96
CA PHE A 490 2.12 -13.28 6.66
C PHE A 490 3.08 -14.03 7.61
N PRO A 491 3.66 -15.17 7.19
CA PRO A 491 4.48 -15.99 8.08
C PRO A 491 5.68 -15.24 8.69
N MET A 492 6.24 -14.26 7.99
CA MET A 492 7.28 -13.35 8.49
C MET A 492 6.73 -11.98 8.94
N GLY A 493 5.50 -11.91 9.42
CA GLY A 493 4.74 -10.67 9.60
C GLY A 493 5.16 -9.73 10.74
N ASP A 494 6.20 -10.05 11.52
CA ASP A 494 6.60 -9.27 12.71
C ASP A 494 7.74 -8.28 12.39
N TYR A 495 7.41 -7.21 11.67
CA TYR A 495 8.38 -6.20 11.24
C TYR A 495 9.24 -5.64 12.40
N PRO A 496 8.67 -5.20 13.56
CA PRO A 496 9.48 -4.68 14.65
C PRO A 496 10.48 -5.68 15.22
N TYR A 497 10.05 -6.92 15.44
CA TYR A 497 10.94 -7.97 15.93
C TYR A 497 12.06 -8.27 14.93
N LEU A 498 11.74 -8.41 13.64
CA LEU A 498 12.71 -8.69 12.59
C LEU A 498 13.80 -7.60 12.48
N MET A 499 13.39 -6.33 12.52
CA MET A 499 14.33 -5.21 12.51
C MET A 499 15.26 -5.27 13.71
N ASN A 500 14.71 -5.45 14.92
CA ASN A 500 15.48 -5.47 16.15
C ASN A 500 16.40 -6.69 16.27
N GLU A 501 15.93 -7.88 15.92
CA GLU A 501 16.68 -9.13 16.01
C GLU A 501 17.94 -9.09 15.12
N ILE A 502 17.82 -8.59 13.89
CA ILE A 502 18.97 -8.44 12.99
C ILE A 502 19.88 -7.30 13.45
N ALA A 503 19.32 -6.19 13.94
CA ALA A 503 20.09 -5.08 14.48
C ALA A 503 20.93 -5.51 15.70
N GLU A 504 20.38 -6.31 16.61
CA GLU A 504 21.11 -6.86 17.75
C GLU A 504 22.28 -7.75 17.33
N ALA A 505 22.08 -8.64 16.35
CA ALA A 505 23.16 -9.48 15.83
C ALA A 505 24.29 -8.66 15.19
N LEU A 506 23.96 -7.51 14.58
CA LEU A 506 24.90 -6.57 13.99
C LEU A 506 25.36 -5.48 14.96
N GLU A 507 24.91 -5.54 16.22
CA GLU A 507 25.12 -4.52 17.26
C GLU A 507 24.84 -3.08 16.79
N ILE A 508 23.88 -2.93 15.87
CA ILE A 508 23.37 -1.63 15.40
C ILE A 508 22.40 -1.10 16.44
N GLN A 509 22.75 0.03 17.04
CA GLN A 509 21.89 0.68 18.02
C GLN A 509 20.73 1.40 17.31
N ILE A 510 19.53 1.18 17.82
CA ILE A 510 18.36 1.98 17.44
C ILE A 510 18.53 3.40 17.98
N SER A 511 18.38 4.42 17.14
CA SER A 511 18.44 5.82 17.58
C SER A 511 17.23 6.13 18.46
N GLU A 512 17.38 6.87 19.55
CA GLU A 512 16.24 7.29 20.38
C GLU A 512 15.26 8.19 19.61
N PRO A 513 13.97 8.23 19.98
CA PRO A 513 13.02 9.16 19.40
C PRO A 513 13.51 10.61 19.53
N LEU A 514 13.30 11.41 18.48
CA LEU A 514 13.68 12.83 18.48
C LEU A 514 13.00 13.60 19.61
N THR A 515 13.70 14.58 20.18
CA THR A 515 13.21 15.47 21.25
C THR A 515 12.74 16.82 20.67
N PRO A 516 11.58 17.37 21.10
CA PRO A 516 10.60 16.76 22.00
C PRO A 516 9.87 15.57 21.35
N PRO A 517 9.46 14.56 22.14
CA PRO A 517 8.76 13.41 21.61
C PRO A 517 7.41 13.81 20.99
N VAL A 518 6.90 12.94 20.12
CA VAL A 518 5.51 13.03 19.63
C VAL A 518 4.54 12.90 20.82
N LEU A 519 3.33 13.45 20.67
CA LEU A 519 2.30 13.40 21.71
C LEU A 519 1.97 11.99 22.20
N GLU A 520 1.60 11.91 23.48
CA GLU A 520 1.09 10.71 24.12
C GLU A 520 -0.25 10.26 23.53
N LEU A 521 -0.39 8.94 23.37
CA LEU A 521 -1.59 8.31 22.84
C LEU A 521 -2.46 7.80 24.00
N PRO A 522 -3.79 7.99 23.93
CA PRO A 522 -4.67 7.78 25.08
C PRO A 522 -4.86 6.30 25.46
N HIS A 523 -4.55 5.35 24.56
CA HIS A 523 -4.75 3.93 24.84
C HIS A 523 -3.67 3.34 25.75
N ASN A 524 -2.48 3.96 25.81
CA ASN A 524 -1.36 3.49 26.65
C ASN A 524 -0.66 4.61 27.44
N ASN A 525 -1.02 5.87 27.26
CA ASN A 525 -0.36 7.05 27.86
C ASN A 525 1.15 7.11 27.58
N LEU A 526 1.56 6.66 26.39
CA LEU A 526 2.94 6.72 25.92
C LEU A 526 3.01 7.48 24.60
N PRO A 527 4.14 8.16 24.30
CA PRO A 527 4.34 8.83 23.03
C PRO A 527 4.27 7.83 21.87
N LEU A 528 3.92 8.31 20.67
CA LEU A 528 4.06 7.52 19.46
C LEU A 528 5.57 7.28 19.18
N ASP A 529 6.00 6.03 19.30
CA ASP A 529 7.39 5.60 19.06
C ASP A 529 7.44 4.77 17.76
N MET A 530 7.39 5.47 16.63
CA MET A 530 7.31 4.83 15.32
C MET A 530 8.65 4.21 14.92
N LEU A 531 8.62 2.94 14.51
CA LEU A 531 9.78 2.26 13.95
C LEU A 531 9.89 2.51 12.44
N THR A 532 10.93 3.23 12.03
CA THR A 532 11.29 3.43 10.62
C THR A 532 12.72 2.92 10.35
N PRO A 533 13.07 2.59 9.09
CA PRO A 533 14.44 2.19 8.74
C PRO A 533 15.49 3.22 9.16
N ALA A 534 15.16 4.52 9.11
CA ALA A 534 16.04 5.62 9.51
C ALA A 534 16.47 5.60 10.98
N ARG A 535 15.82 4.80 11.84
CA ARG A 535 16.27 4.60 13.23
C ARG A 535 17.46 3.66 13.36
N TYR A 536 17.83 2.96 12.30
CA TYR A 536 18.94 2.00 12.30
C TYR A 536 20.03 2.43 11.32
N SER A 537 20.57 3.64 11.46
CA SER A 537 21.72 4.09 10.68
C SER A 537 22.94 3.21 10.95
N ASN A 538 23.71 2.86 9.92
CA ASN A 538 24.94 2.10 10.12
C ASN A 538 26.04 3.04 10.64
N PRO A 539 26.83 2.65 11.66
CA PRO A 539 27.97 3.45 12.12
C PRO A 539 28.94 3.85 11.00
N SER A 540 29.10 2.99 9.99
CA SER A 540 30.00 3.19 8.85
C SER A 540 29.42 4.07 7.74
N ASP A 541 28.17 4.50 7.83
CA ASP A 541 27.55 5.34 6.79
C ASP A 541 28.26 6.72 6.69
N ASP A 542 28.32 7.26 5.47
CA ASP A 542 28.85 8.60 5.21
C ASP A 542 27.98 9.72 5.80
N GLN A 543 28.48 10.95 5.77
CA GLN A 543 27.77 12.08 6.36
C GLN A 543 26.44 12.35 5.65
N GLU A 544 26.40 12.27 4.32
CA GLU A 544 25.17 12.49 3.55
C GLU A 544 24.09 11.46 3.90
N SER A 545 24.48 10.22 4.17
CA SER A 545 23.58 9.13 4.58
C SER A 545 23.05 9.35 5.99
N LYS A 546 23.89 9.84 6.90
CA LYS A 546 23.49 10.24 8.26
C LYS A 546 22.55 11.45 8.25
N ASP A 547 22.81 12.42 7.38
CA ASP A 547 21.95 13.59 7.17
C ASP A 547 20.59 13.15 6.60
N ALA A 548 20.57 12.26 5.60
CA ALA A 548 19.34 11.69 5.05
C ALA A 548 18.52 10.91 6.10
N ALA A 549 19.16 10.13 6.97
CA ALA A 549 18.49 9.48 8.09
C ALA A 549 17.85 10.50 9.04
N THR A 550 18.58 11.57 9.37
CA THR A 550 18.09 12.66 10.22
C THR A 550 16.87 13.35 9.59
N THR A 551 16.95 13.71 8.30
CA THR A 551 15.82 14.27 7.54
C THR A 551 14.60 13.36 7.59
N SER A 552 14.80 12.04 7.40
CA SER A 552 13.70 11.06 7.44
C SER A 552 13.03 10.99 8.81
N LEU A 553 13.81 11.06 9.90
CA LEU A 553 13.30 11.08 11.28
C LEU A 553 12.54 12.38 11.57
N GLU A 554 13.04 13.52 11.09
CA GLU A 554 12.39 14.82 11.22
C GLU A 554 11.06 14.87 10.45
N GLN A 555 11.03 14.36 9.21
CA GLN A 555 9.82 14.20 8.41
C GLN A 555 8.81 13.30 9.14
N THR A 556 9.23 12.15 9.65
CA THR A 556 8.37 11.22 10.41
C THR A 556 7.75 11.92 11.62
N ARG A 557 8.57 12.61 12.44
CA ARG A 557 8.11 13.34 13.63
C ARG A 557 7.16 14.48 13.25
N LYS A 558 7.47 15.24 12.21
CA LYS A 558 6.64 16.35 11.72
C LYS A 558 5.28 15.83 11.28
N ASP A 559 5.25 14.80 10.44
CA ASP A 559 4.02 14.23 9.90
C ASP A 559 3.16 13.61 11.01
N ALA A 560 3.78 12.95 12.00
CA ALA A 560 3.09 12.47 13.19
C ALA A 560 2.51 13.61 14.04
N THR A 561 3.30 14.66 14.28
CA THR A 561 2.89 15.81 15.10
C THR A 561 1.73 16.55 14.43
N ASP A 562 1.86 16.84 13.15
CA ASP A 562 0.84 17.53 12.37
C ASP A 562 -0.47 16.72 12.33
N GLY A 563 -0.41 15.41 12.05
CA GLY A 563 -1.60 14.54 12.05
C GLY A 563 -2.30 14.43 13.42
N LEU A 564 -1.55 14.58 14.52
CA LEU A 564 -2.10 14.51 15.88
C LEU A 564 -2.60 15.85 16.43
N THR A 565 -2.09 16.98 15.92
CA THR A 565 -2.35 18.32 16.49
C THR A 565 -3.11 19.27 15.58
N THR A 566 -3.18 18.95 14.28
CA THR A 566 -3.83 19.79 13.26
C THR A 566 -4.90 18.98 12.53
N SER A 567 -5.47 19.56 11.47
CA SER A 567 -6.41 18.89 10.57
C SER A 567 -5.75 18.07 9.45
N ARG A 568 -4.42 17.88 9.49
CA ARG A 568 -3.71 17.08 8.50
C ARG A 568 -4.29 15.66 8.43
N PHE A 569 -4.52 15.19 7.20
CA PHE A 569 -5.17 13.94 6.80
C PHE A 569 -6.67 13.86 7.07
N VAL A 570 -7.29 14.89 7.67
CA VAL A 570 -8.75 14.90 7.92
C VAL A 570 -9.51 15.07 6.60
N ALA A 571 -9.01 15.90 5.68
CA ALA A 571 -9.64 16.09 4.38
C ALA A 571 -9.67 14.79 3.58
N HIS A 572 -8.57 14.02 3.58
CA HIS A 572 -8.53 12.65 3.05
C HIS A 572 -9.61 11.76 3.69
N ALA A 573 -9.61 11.66 5.02
CA ALA A 573 -10.51 10.76 5.75
C ALA A 573 -11.99 11.10 5.52
N VAL A 574 -12.32 12.39 5.42
CA VAL A 574 -13.65 12.87 5.04
C VAL A 574 -13.95 12.46 3.61
N PHE A 575 -13.12 12.83 2.64
CA PHE A 575 -13.34 12.50 1.23
C PHE A 575 -13.55 11.00 1.04
N ARG A 576 -12.72 10.15 1.67
CA ARG A 576 -12.89 8.71 1.56
C ARG A 576 -14.25 8.23 2.08
N SER A 577 -14.64 8.72 3.25
CA SER A 577 -15.88 8.25 3.90
C SER A 577 -17.16 8.79 3.23
N LEU A 578 -17.08 9.77 2.33
CA LEU A 578 -18.25 10.34 1.66
C LEU A 578 -18.87 9.39 0.61
N LEU A 579 -18.09 8.48 0.00
CA LEU A 579 -18.51 7.61 -1.10
C LEU A 579 -19.80 6.84 -0.80
N GLY A 580 -20.82 6.97 -1.66
CA GLY A 580 -22.07 6.24 -1.57
C GLY A 580 -23.26 7.13 -1.20
N THR A 581 -24.34 6.50 -0.71
CA THR A 581 -25.62 7.17 -0.44
C THR A 581 -25.74 7.56 1.04
N TRP A 582 -26.28 8.75 1.27
CA TRP A 582 -26.59 9.33 2.57
C TRP A 582 -28.06 9.71 2.63
N LYS A 583 -28.68 9.51 3.80
CA LYS A 583 -29.96 10.14 4.11
C LYS A 583 -29.71 11.63 4.38
N LEU A 584 -30.45 12.50 3.69
CA LEU A 584 -30.34 13.96 3.80
C LEU A 584 -31.66 14.55 4.30
N GLU A 585 -31.60 15.19 5.46
CA GLU A 585 -32.67 16.04 6.00
C GLU A 585 -32.19 17.48 6.06
N ARG A 586 -32.94 18.44 5.53
CA ARG A 586 -32.49 19.82 5.42
C ARG A 586 -33.59 20.83 5.68
N ASP A 587 -33.34 21.71 6.64
CA ASP A 587 -34.22 22.83 6.94
C ASP A 587 -33.76 24.09 6.21
N LEU A 588 -34.71 24.86 5.66
CA LEU A 588 -34.49 26.18 5.09
C LEU A 588 -35.34 27.19 5.87
N ILE A 589 -34.68 28.17 6.48
CA ILE A 589 -35.31 29.25 7.22
C ILE A 589 -35.00 30.56 6.51
N SER A 590 -35.98 31.16 5.84
CA SER A 590 -35.83 32.47 5.23
C SER A 590 -36.39 33.58 6.13
N LYS A 591 -35.67 34.71 6.18
CA LYS A 591 -36.13 35.93 6.83
C LYS A 591 -36.92 36.85 5.90
N LEU A 592 -36.94 36.54 4.59
CA LEU A 592 -37.68 37.32 3.61
C LEU A 592 -39.10 36.72 3.44
N PRO A 593 -40.18 37.50 3.60
CA PRO A 593 -41.54 37.01 3.41
C PRO A 593 -41.83 36.44 2.01
N SER A 594 -41.04 36.84 1.01
CA SER A 594 -41.16 36.39 -0.39
C SER A 594 -40.55 35.01 -0.66
N HIS A 595 -39.78 34.46 0.28
CA HIS A 595 -39.14 33.15 0.13
C HIS A 595 -39.65 32.23 1.24
N PRO A 596 -40.38 31.15 0.92
CA PRO A 596 -40.95 30.29 1.94
C PRO A 596 -39.85 29.49 2.65
N SER A 597 -39.92 29.47 3.97
CA SER A 597 -39.22 28.45 4.77
C SER A 597 -39.80 27.06 4.47
N GLY A 598 -39.04 26.02 4.78
CA GLY A 598 -39.48 24.65 4.53
C GLY A 598 -38.44 23.59 4.89
N HIS A 599 -38.77 22.35 4.57
CA HIS A 599 -37.99 21.16 4.91
C HIS A 599 -37.82 20.27 3.68
N PHE A 600 -36.59 19.85 3.43
CA PHE A 600 -36.24 18.87 2.43
C PHE A 600 -35.93 17.52 3.09
N SER A 601 -36.50 16.45 2.53
CA SER A 601 -36.17 15.09 2.90
C SER A 601 -35.85 14.28 1.65
N GLY A 602 -34.72 13.57 1.66
CA GLY A 602 -34.26 12.80 0.51
C GLY A 602 -32.92 12.13 0.72
N THR A 603 -32.18 11.96 -0.36
CA THR A 603 -30.86 11.33 -0.38
C THR A 603 -29.81 12.21 -1.02
N ALA A 604 -28.57 12.05 -0.58
CA ALA A 604 -27.39 12.60 -1.23
C ALA A 604 -26.43 11.48 -1.60
N GLN A 605 -25.88 11.51 -2.81
CA GLN A 605 -24.98 10.48 -3.33
C GLN A 605 -23.65 11.11 -3.71
N PHE A 606 -22.56 10.48 -3.30
CA PHE A 606 -21.20 10.79 -3.77
C PHE A 606 -20.73 9.64 -4.66
N LEU A 607 -20.58 9.92 -5.94
CA LEU A 607 -20.30 8.93 -6.97
C LEU A 607 -18.87 9.13 -7.49
N LEU A 608 -17.98 8.17 -7.21
CA LEU A 608 -16.55 8.29 -7.52
C LEU A 608 -16.33 8.32 -9.03
N ARG A 609 -15.47 9.22 -9.50
CA ARG A 609 -15.03 9.26 -10.89
C ARG A 609 -13.62 9.85 -11.02
N GLU A 610 -13.03 9.63 -12.19
CA GLU A 610 -11.79 10.29 -12.58
C GLU A 610 -11.96 11.81 -12.59
N LYS A 611 -10.88 12.53 -12.29
CA LYS A 611 -10.89 13.99 -12.28
C LYS A 611 -11.30 14.53 -13.65
N THR A 612 -12.23 15.47 -13.67
CA THR A 612 -12.56 16.23 -14.87
C THR A 612 -11.66 17.47 -14.99
N THR A 613 -11.38 17.92 -16.22
CA THR A 613 -10.63 19.17 -16.48
C THR A 613 -11.51 20.43 -16.39
N ASP A 614 -12.83 20.23 -16.32
CA ASP A 614 -13.84 21.26 -16.21
C ASP A 614 -13.66 22.16 -14.97
N GLY A 615 -13.98 23.45 -15.12
CA GLY A 615 -13.92 24.49 -14.08
C GLY A 615 -12.54 25.00 -13.66
N LEU A 616 -11.45 24.31 -14.01
CA LEU A 616 -10.08 24.70 -13.61
C LEU A 616 -9.58 25.98 -14.30
N ARG A 617 -10.05 26.28 -15.52
CA ARG A 617 -9.61 27.45 -16.31
C ARG A 617 -10.15 28.79 -15.83
N CYS A 618 -11.21 28.80 -15.04
CA CYS A 618 -11.78 30.03 -14.48
C CYS A 618 -11.15 30.41 -13.12
N ALA A 619 -10.38 29.49 -12.52
CA ALA A 619 -9.79 29.66 -11.18
C ALA A 619 -8.29 30.02 -11.18
N GLY A 620 -7.63 30.12 -12.34
CA GLY A 620 -6.18 30.39 -12.42
C GLY A 620 -5.76 31.15 -13.68
N ASN A 621 -4.67 31.93 -13.55
CA ASN A 621 -3.99 32.59 -14.66
C ASN A 621 -3.52 31.53 -15.68
N PRO A 622 -3.58 31.78 -17.00
CA PRO A 622 -3.25 30.77 -18.03
C PRO A 622 -1.76 30.38 -18.11
N SER A 623 -0.91 30.84 -17.20
CA SER A 623 0.56 30.78 -17.29
C SER A 623 1.24 29.84 -16.30
N GLU A 624 0.51 29.10 -15.47
CA GLU A 624 1.10 28.06 -14.61
C GLU A 624 0.79 26.67 -15.15
N ASP A 625 1.73 26.14 -15.94
CA ASP A 625 1.91 24.70 -16.14
C ASP A 625 2.22 24.06 -14.77
N SER A 626 1.19 23.81 -13.96
CA SER A 626 1.31 23.17 -12.64
C SER A 626 1.20 21.65 -12.80
N THR A 627 2.15 21.05 -13.50
CA THR A 627 2.09 19.66 -13.97
C THR A 627 2.20 18.58 -12.88
N ASN A 628 2.54 18.90 -11.63
CA ASN A 628 2.67 17.89 -10.55
C ASN A 628 1.57 17.96 -9.47
N GLY A 629 1.03 19.15 -9.18
CA GLY A 629 0.03 19.35 -8.11
C GLY A 629 -1.37 18.87 -8.47
N ASP A 630 -1.63 18.73 -9.77
CA ASP A 630 -2.96 18.57 -10.33
C ASP A 630 -3.30 17.11 -10.70
N GLU A 631 -2.34 16.20 -10.54
CA GLU A 631 -2.41 14.79 -10.94
C GLU A 631 -2.88 13.84 -9.83
N LEU A 632 -2.79 14.24 -8.55
CA LEU A 632 -3.25 13.45 -7.40
C LEU A 632 -4.57 14.01 -6.85
N VAL A 633 -5.54 14.20 -7.74
CA VAL A 633 -6.85 14.71 -7.39
C VAL A 633 -7.90 13.65 -7.64
N MET A 634 -8.72 13.39 -6.62
CA MET A 634 -9.87 12.48 -6.70
C MET A 634 -11.16 13.29 -6.77
N GLU A 635 -12.18 12.76 -7.45
CA GLU A 635 -13.42 13.49 -7.72
C GLU A 635 -14.68 12.66 -7.43
N TYR A 636 -15.68 13.32 -6.83
CA TYR A 636 -17.06 12.83 -6.80
C TYR A 636 -17.96 13.70 -7.66
N LEU A 637 -18.85 13.06 -8.42
CA LEU A 637 -20.12 13.66 -8.78
C LEU A 637 -21.06 13.54 -7.59
N TYR A 638 -21.50 14.68 -7.06
CA TYR A 638 -22.46 14.74 -5.98
C TYR A 638 -23.88 14.98 -6.52
N ILE A 639 -24.86 14.21 -6.05
CA ILE A 639 -26.25 14.32 -6.47
C ILE A 639 -27.18 14.28 -5.25
N GLU A 640 -28.07 15.26 -5.12
CA GLU A 640 -29.17 15.24 -4.17
C GLU A 640 -30.49 15.04 -4.90
N GLU A 641 -31.38 14.23 -4.33
CA GLU A 641 -32.73 14.03 -4.82
C GLU A 641 -33.70 13.83 -3.65
N GLY A 642 -34.85 14.49 -3.69
CA GLY A 642 -35.84 14.41 -2.62
C GLY A 642 -37.02 15.35 -2.82
N GLU A 643 -37.78 15.57 -1.76
CA GLU A 643 -38.95 16.45 -1.75
C GLU A 643 -38.70 17.63 -0.80
N PHE A 644 -38.91 18.85 -1.27
CA PHE A 644 -38.96 20.05 -0.44
C PHE A 644 -40.42 20.40 -0.15
N LYS A 645 -40.79 20.52 1.12
CA LYS A 645 -42.09 20.95 1.59
C LYS A 645 -41.97 22.32 2.24
N THR A 646 -42.67 23.31 1.71
CA THR A 646 -42.76 24.63 2.32
C THR A 646 -43.53 24.55 3.64
N SER A 647 -43.28 25.47 4.57
CA SER A 647 -44.06 25.60 5.80
C SER A 647 -45.54 25.89 5.56
N GLN A 648 -45.91 26.26 4.33
CA GLN A 648 -47.29 26.49 3.89
C GLN A 648 -47.96 25.23 3.30
N GLY A 649 -47.27 24.09 3.32
CA GLY A 649 -47.83 22.79 2.91
C GLY A 649 -47.66 22.44 1.43
N PHE A 650 -46.99 23.26 0.63
CA PHE A 650 -46.70 22.95 -0.78
C PHE A 650 -45.42 22.13 -0.90
N GLY A 651 -45.50 20.95 -1.54
CA GLY A 651 -44.38 20.05 -1.79
C GLY A 651 -43.96 20.01 -3.26
N PHE A 652 -42.66 19.98 -3.54
CA PHE A 652 -42.14 19.75 -4.89
C PHE A 652 -40.84 18.93 -4.85
N LYS A 653 -40.56 18.21 -5.95
CA LYS A 653 -39.29 17.48 -6.10
C LYS A 653 -38.14 18.46 -6.29
N ALA A 654 -37.05 18.25 -5.56
CA ALA A 654 -35.85 19.05 -5.67
C ALA A 654 -34.63 18.16 -5.93
N THR A 655 -33.73 18.65 -6.77
CA THR A 655 -32.44 18.00 -7.04
C THR A 655 -31.35 19.06 -7.14
N ARG A 656 -30.15 18.71 -6.70
CA ARG A 656 -28.94 19.54 -6.80
C ARG A 656 -27.75 18.67 -7.18
N ARG A 657 -26.78 19.26 -7.86
CA ARG A 657 -25.53 18.60 -8.24
C ARG A 657 -24.35 19.52 -7.96
N TYR A 658 -23.25 18.92 -7.52
CA TYR A 658 -21.98 19.58 -7.27
C TYR A 658 -20.86 18.63 -7.69
N VAL A 659 -19.66 19.16 -7.87
CA VAL A 659 -18.44 18.35 -8.00
C VAL A 659 -17.59 18.57 -6.75
N TRP A 660 -17.20 17.48 -6.10
CA TRP A 660 -16.31 17.51 -4.94
C TRP A 660 -14.95 16.97 -5.35
N ARG A 661 -13.88 17.70 -5.05
CA ARG A 661 -12.51 17.29 -5.38
C ARG A 661 -11.63 17.29 -4.14
N TYR A 662 -10.83 16.26 -3.99
CA TYR A 662 -9.77 16.18 -2.98
C TYR A 662 -8.40 16.19 -3.65
N ASN A 663 -7.49 17.04 -3.19
CA ASN A 663 -6.11 17.10 -3.65
C ASN A 663 -5.18 16.51 -2.57
N GLU A 664 -4.54 15.38 -2.87
CA GLU A 664 -3.66 14.66 -1.92
C GLU A 664 -2.46 15.52 -1.47
N LEU A 665 -1.80 16.21 -2.40
CA LEU A 665 -0.58 16.96 -2.09
C LEU A 665 -0.84 18.18 -1.21
N LYS A 666 -2.00 18.81 -1.39
CA LYS A 666 -2.42 19.97 -0.59
C LYS A 666 -3.21 19.57 0.67
N ASP A 667 -3.73 18.34 0.70
CA ASP A 667 -4.70 17.87 1.68
C ASP A 667 -5.93 18.79 1.80
N VAL A 668 -6.49 19.18 0.65
CA VAL A 668 -7.60 20.14 0.55
C VAL A 668 -8.81 19.49 -0.14
N LEU A 669 -9.98 19.70 0.45
CA LEU A 669 -11.28 19.36 -0.13
C LEU A 669 -11.93 20.63 -0.70
N SER A 670 -12.46 20.53 -1.92
CA SER A 670 -13.08 21.66 -2.63
C SER A 670 -14.43 21.27 -3.23
N VAL A 671 -15.34 22.23 -3.29
CA VAL A 671 -16.69 22.07 -3.83
C VAL A 671 -16.85 23.01 -5.03
N TRP A 672 -17.44 22.51 -6.10
CA TRP A 672 -17.58 23.22 -7.37
C TRP A 672 -19.04 23.19 -7.81
N PHE A 673 -19.51 24.31 -8.35
CA PHE A 673 -20.82 24.35 -9.02
C PHE A 673 -20.76 23.52 -10.29
N THR A 674 -21.91 22.96 -10.70
CA THR A 674 -22.04 22.29 -12.00
C THR A 674 -22.63 23.24 -13.04
N LYS A 675 -22.30 23.03 -14.32
CA LYS A 675 -22.83 23.85 -15.40
C LYS A 675 -24.35 23.68 -15.52
N PRO A 676 -25.14 24.75 -15.76
CA PRO A 676 -26.60 24.65 -15.86
C PRO A 676 -27.09 23.77 -17.02
N ASP A 677 -26.32 23.70 -18.10
CA ASP A 677 -26.61 22.94 -19.32
C ASP A 677 -26.01 21.51 -19.31
N ASP A 678 -25.03 21.24 -18.45
CA ASP A 678 -24.47 19.91 -18.21
C ASP A 678 -24.13 19.73 -16.72
N LEU A 679 -25.09 19.17 -15.98
CA LEU A 679 -24.97 19.02 -14.53
C LEU A 679 -23.93 17.96 -14.10
N LYS A 680 -23.26 17.28 -15.03
CA LYS A 680 -22.12 16.41 -14.72
C LYS A 680 -20.78 17.15 -14.78
N ARG A 681 -20.72 18.35 -15.35
CA ARG A 681 -19.46 19.11 -15.52
C ARG A 681 -19.33 20.21 -14.47
N ALA A 682 -18.13 20.38 -13.93
CA ALA A 682 -17.82 21.51 -13.07
C ALA A 682 -17.85 22.84 -13.87
N ASP A 683 -18.34 23.90 -13.25
CA ASP A 683 -18.42 25.25 -13.84
C ASP A 683 -17.32 26.14 -13.27
N TYR A 684 -17.42 26.50 -11.99
CA TYR A 684 -16.39 27.24 -11.26
C TYR A 684 -16.36 26.83 -9.79
N LEU A 685 -15.24 27.16 -9.13
CA LEU A 685 -15.02 26.86 -7.72
C LEU A 685 -16.12 27.53 -6.89
N PHE A 686 -16.82 26.74 -6.08
CA PHE A 686 -17.73 27.30 -5.08
C PHE A 686 -16.89 27.73 -3.88
N HIS A 687 -16.21 26.79 -3.23
CA HIS A 687 -15.28 27.10 -2.14
C HIS A 687 -14.38 25.91 -1.79
N ASP A 688 -13.29 26.21 -1.10
CA ASP A 688 -12.45 25.24 -0.41
C ASP A 688 -12.95 25.03 1.03
N VAL A 689 -12.86 23.80 1.52
CA VAL A 689 -13.26 23.42 2.88
C VAL A 689 -12.06 23.57 3.81
N GLU A 690 -12.07 24.61 4.63
CA GLU A 690 -11.01 24.88 5.61
C GLU A 690 -11.35 24.22 6.95
N PHE A 691 -10.69 23.10 7.26
CA PHE A 691 -10.82 22.46 8.56
C PHE A 691 -10.25 23.34 9.68
N THR A 692 -11.02 23.46 10.75
CA THR A 692 -10.68 24.28 11.92
C THR A 692 -10.49 23.38 13.14
N LYS A 693 -10.42 23.97 14.34
CA LYS A 693 -10.22 23.22 15.57
C LYS A 693 -11.35 22.19 15.78
N PRO A 694 -11.03 21.00 16.30
CA PRO A 694 -12.02 19.99 16.61
C PRO A 694 -13.02 20.49 17.65
N THR A 695 -14.26 20.01 17.57
CA THR A 695 -15.33 20.27 18.55
C THR A 695 -15.78 18.96 19.19
N GLU A 696 -16.57 19.04 20.26
CA GLU A 696 -17.20 17.85 20.87
C GLU A 696 -18.13 17.10 19.89
N LYS A 697 -18.61 17.78 18.85
CA LYS A 697 -19.52 17.22 17.84
C LYS A 697 -18.78 16.63 16.64
N GLY A 698 -17.47 16.83 16.51
CA GLY A 698 -16.71 16.41 15.33
C GLY A 698 -15.73 17.47 14.83
N TRP A 699 -15.14 17.21 13.66
CA TRP A 699 -14.28 18.14 12.96
C TRP A 699 -15.12 19.27 12.35
N ALA A 700 -14.94 20.48 12.88
CA ALA A 700 -15.55 21.67 12.30
C ALA A 700 -14.72 22.15 11.11
N ALA A 701 -15.39 22.54 10.03
CA ALA A 701 -14.77 23.24 8.91
C ALA A 701 -15.61 24.44 8.51
N LYS A 702 -15.01 25.40 7.83
CA LYS A 702 -15.69 26.60 7.33
C LYS A 702 -15.33 26.85 5.88
N ALA A 703 -16.15 27.62 5.21
CA ALA A 703 -15.84 28.20 3.92
C ALA A 703 -16.58 29.53 3.76
N GLY A 704 -16.05 30.42 2.93
CA GLY A 704 -16.69 31.70 2.62
C GLY A 704 -16.49 32.05 1.16
N HIS A 705 -17.56 32.45 0.47
CA HIS A 705 -17.49 32.84 -0.93
C HIS A 705 -18.49 33.95 -1.26
N LEU A 706 -18.04 34.97 -1.98
CA LEU A 706 -18.90 36.00 -2.55
C LEU A 706 -19.30 35.58 -3.96
N CYS A 707 -20.57 35.27 -4.16
CA CYS A 707 -21.11 34.95 -5.48
C CYS A 707 -21.98 36.11 -5.96
N ILE A 708 -21.43 36.91 -6.88
CA ILE A 708 -22.07 38.14 -7.39
C ILE A 708 -22.36 39.11 -6.23
N ASP A 709 -23.62 39.22 -5.79
CA ASP A 709 -24.07 40.14 -4.73
C ASP A 709 -24.38 39.41 -3.41
N ASP A 710 -24.26 38.09 -3.37
CA ASP A 710 -24.62 37.27 -2.20
C ASP A 710 -23.36 36.70 -1.55
N TYR A 711 -23.21 36.92 -0.24
CA TYR A 711 -22.16 36.31 0.55
C TYR A 711 -22.65 35.01 1.19
N TYR A 712 -21.92 33.93 0.93
CA TYR A 712 -22.16 32.61 1.52
C TYR A 712 -21.15 32.37 2.65
N ASP A 713 -21.67 32.23 3.87
CA ASP A 713 -20.94 31.72 5.03
C ASP A 713 -21.33 30.25 5.23
N VAL A 714 -20.38 29.34 5.05
CA VAL A 714 -20.61 27.90 5.09
C VAL A 714 -19.88 27.29 6.29
N LYS A 715 -20.59 26.46 7.05
CA LYS A 715 -20.03 25.71 8.18
C LYS A 715 -20.29 24.24 8.00
N TYR A 716 -19.33 23.44 8.41
CA TYR A 716 -19.37 21.99 8.37
C TYR A 716 -19.10 21.42 9.75
N ASN A 717 -19.66 20.26 10.03
CA ASN A 717 -19.24 19.42 11.14
C ASN A 717 -19.23 17.95 10.70
N PHE A 718 -18.07 17.30 10.75
CA PHE A 718 -17.87 15.90 10.38
C PHE A 718 -17.63 15.03 11.62
N ALA A 719 -18.52 14.10 11.93
CA ALA A 719 -18.44 13.26 13.11
C ALA A 719 -18.04 11.82 12.76
N PHE A 720 -16.85 11.43 13.20
CA PHE A 720 -16.30 10.10 12.97
C PHE A 720 -16.61 9.13 14.11
N GLN A 721 -16.60 7.85 13.78
CA GLN A 721 -16.38 6.75 14.70
C GLN A 721 -15.20 5.95 14.14
N ALA A 722 -14.07 6.03 14.85
CA ALA A 722 -12.78 5.54 14.38
C ALA A 722 -12.46 6.06 12.97
N VAL A 723 -12.37 5.17 11.98
CA VAL A 723 -12.06 5.54 10.59
C VAL A 723 -13.28 5.86 9.74
N ASN A 724 -14.50 5.74 10.27
CA ASN A 724 -15.73 5.87 9.49
C ASN A 724 -16.46 7.18 9.84
N LEU A 725 -16.77 8.01 8.84
CA LEU A 725 -17.70 9.12 9.02
C LEU A 725 -19.12 8.58 9.22
N LYS A 726 -19.76 8.90 10.35
CA LYS A 726 -21.09 8.39 10.70
C LYS A 726 -22.20 9.39 10.41
N GLU A 727 -21.93 10.66 10.68
CA GLU A 727 -22.83 11.76 10.40
C GLU A 727 -22.03 13.01 10.06
N TRP A 728 -22.61 13.89 9.25
CA TRP A 728 -22.06 15.23 9.05
C TRP A 728 -23.16 16.25 8.79
N GLN A 729 -22.85 17.50 9.06
CA GLN A 729 -23.76 18.63 8.89
C GLN A 729 -23.11 19.69 8.01
N ILE A 730 -23.94 20.36 7.23
CA ILE A 730 -23.58 21.59 6.53
C ILE A 730 -24.61 22.68 6.84
N GLU A 731 -24.14 23.87 7.15
CA GLU A 731 -24.96 25.06 7.32
C GLU A 731 -24.51 26.15 6.35
N TYR A 732 -25.47 26.71 5.61
CA TYR A 732 -25.26 27.88 4.77
C TYR A 732 -26.01 29.05 5.36
N THR A 733 -25.32 30.16 5.61
CA THR A 733 -25.96 31.45 5.85
C THR A 733 -25.71 32.34 4.64
N VAL A 734 -26.78 32.71 3.95
CA VAL A 734 -26.70 33.53 2.72
C VAL A 734 -27.26 34.91 3.01
N LYS A 735 -26.44 35.93 2.76
CA LYS A 735 -26.82 37.34 2.90
C LYS A 735 -26.51 38.10 1.62
N GLY A 736 -27.53 38.74 1.07
CA GLY A 736 -27.42 39.64 -0.06
C GLY A 736 -28.69 40.48 -0.24
N PRO A 737 -28.73 41.38 -1.24
CA PRO A 737 -29.84 42.32 -1.42
C PRO A 737 -31.21 41.66 -1.59
N LYS A 738 -31.25 40.41 -2.07
CA LYS A 738 -32.48 39.65 -2.35
C LYS A 738 -32.54 38.30 -1.63
N LYS A 739 -31.56 37.98 -0.77
CA LYS A 739 -31.47 36.70 -0.04
C LYS A 739 -31.07 36.95 1.41
N ASP A 740 -31.88 36.46 2.34
CA ASP A 740 -31.53 36.32 3.76
C ASP A 740 -32.16 35.03 4.26
N TYR A 741 -31.36 33.96 4.28
CA TYR A 741 -31.81 32.66 4.74
C TYR A 741 -30.65 31.85 5.32
N THR A 742 -31.02 30.89 6.16
CA THR A 742 -30.14 29.84 6.67
C THR A 742 -30.65 28.49 6.20
N ILE A 743 -29.75 27.65 5.68
CA ILE A 743 -30.03 26.27 5.31
C ILE A 743 -29.16 25.37 6.18
N THR A 744 -29.76 24.40 6.87
CA THR A 744 -29.02 23.41 7.68
C THR A 744 -29.34 22.02 7.17
N GLY A 745 -28.36 21.31 6.62
CA GLY A 745 -28.49 19.94 6.11
C GLY A 745 -27.75 18.94 6.99
N ASN A 746 -28.44 17.86 7.37
CA ASN A 746 -27.91 16.75 8.16
C ASN A 746 -27.83 15.49 7.28
N TYR A 747 -26.66 14.85 7.30
CA TYR A 747 -26.36 13.65 6.53
C TYR A 747 -26.08 12.49 7.48
N THR A 748 -26.79 11.37 7.29
CA THR A 748 -26.67 10.17 8.13
C THR A 748 -26.65 8.90 7.27
N ARG A 749 -26.10 7.80 7.84
CA ARG A 749 -26.03 6.47 7.21
C ARG A 749 -26.65 5.41 8.10
#